data_AF-A0A1W9QKV4-F1
#
_entry.id   AF-A0A1W9QKV4-F1
#
_cell.length_a   1.000
_cell.length_b   1.000
_cell.length_c   1.000
_cell.angle_alpha   90.00
_cell.angle_beta   90.00
_cell.angle_gamma   90.00
#
_symmetry.space_group_name_H-M   'P 1'
#
loop_
_entity.id
_entity.type
_entity.pdbx_description
1 polymer ?
#
loop_
_entity_poly.entity_id
_entity_poly.type
_entity_poly.pdbx_seq_one_letter_code
_entity_poly.pdbx_strand_id
1 'polypeptide(L)'
;MRKKVLLFLLAFIIVFGKNLIFAETNVVNLEEIAGDTIYSVFYYDTSFDDDDSWRTNSSAGWYQEPYDPSDNFYGTSVNSHRWQTYANNGASVDCNFEVNLNTNGTKTGWVCGVYSSDRWSISGNFDIQIDFDDFSGYGNDGGVALYAYDGIDNYFYVRRRVGPSNRYDWDVIVSGNPVHYQFVNTSDTSGKLRLVRHITNVYAYFWDWNSSSWVQIGSPYNGFTTANLFVSFEIGVDNAYCSADLDNFIINYGSTNLGCYEKADRSSEQAFPERAILVCHENGLDIFDADDNEMWMRFDKRGSKNIAIHQNIVADHVEKVYAKNGKIYLTSSFGYMTGVAVIDFVNDNARFHDANPWDGWNYNASIAYRNCSNDIFGWYESTHAQLVNHVVHDFSVKEIDGTTYVAVATDGGITVINENYDTRNNCYGSAASAIEIGENGVLYFTCGNNFNYDVSSWKPGSSDGTFTSDYYFPLSGVQTLESSEDYLFIGFADGISKRSYDDVETELIHYDTENGILACCSNDVSDMEIYDKTLWVGTRNTRGDGCVSVIDIINDNLKTYFNEEEYGLCSNDVVSVSYSPNNCELIVGASSCVDHLSGTTGATPEPENIVISYIPENTIRLEWDGDMCAVSYKIYSSSQPYLDGEWQLEDEITDTVWETSVSSAKKFYYVIAEY
;
A
#
# COMPACT_ATOMS: atom_id res chain seq x y z
N MET A 1 -47.06 -53.46 29.49
CA MET A 1 -46.87 -53.26 28.04
C MET A 1 -46.89 -51.75 27.68
N ARG A 2 -46.07 -50.95 28.38
CA ARG A 2 -45.91 -49.48 28.19
C ARG A 2 -44.48 -49.14 28.59
N LYS A 3 -43.52 -49.23 27.65
CA LYS A 3 -42.12 -48.78 27.84
C LYS A 3 -41.29 -48.73 26.54
N LYS A 4 -41.93 -48.70 25.36
CA LYS A 4 -41.23 -48.74 24.06
C LYS A 4 -41.49 -47.54 23.12
N VAL A 5 -42.17 -46.48 23.58
CA VAL A 5 -42.50 -45.33 22.71
C VAL A 5 -41.72 -44.06 23.08
N LEU A 6 -41.01 -44.01 24.21
CA LEU A 6 -40.27 -42.82 24.61
C LEU A 6 -38.80 -42.80 24.15
N LEU A 7 -38.25 -43.92 23.68
CA LEU A 7 -36.85 -43.98 23.20
C LEU A 7 -36.67 -43.58 21.74
N PHE A 8 -37.75 -43.50 20.96
CA PHE A 8 -37.69 -43.17 19.53
C PHE A 8 -37.80 -41.66 19.25
N LEU A 9 -38.25 -40.85 20.22
CA LEU A 9 -38.32 -39.39 20.06
C LEU A 9 -37.05 -38.67 20.55
N LEU A 10 -36.27 -39.27 21.46
CA LEU A 10 -35.01 -38.67 21.92
C LEU A 10 -33.86 -38.90 20.93
N ALA A 11 -33.89 -40.01 20.18
CA ALA A 11 -32.90 -40.29 19.13
C ALA A 11 -33.09 -39.44 17.86
N PHE A 12 -34.28 -38.85 17.66
CA PHE A 12 -34.55 -37.99 16.51
C PHE A 12 -34.21 -36.50 16.75
N ILE A 13 -34.03 -36.10 18.02
CA ILE A 13 -33.68 -34.71 18.38
C ILE A 13 -32.17 -34.52 18.51
N ILE A 14 -31.39 -35.60 18.69
CA ILE A 14 -29.92 -35.49 18.86
C ILE A 14 -29.16 -35.61 17.53
N VAL A 15 -29.75 -36.23 16.49
CA VAL A 15 -29.13 -36.30 15.14
C VAL A 15 -29.25 -34.97 14.36
N PHE A 16 -30.11 -34.04 14.81
CA PHE A 16 -30.18 -32.67 14.28
C PHE A 16 -29.55 -31.62 15.21
N GLY A 17 -28.99 -32.05 16.34
CA GLY A 17 -27.99 -31.25 17.03
C GLY A 17 -26.68 -31.34 16.25
N LYS A 18 -26.68 -30.87 15.00
CA LYS A 18 -25.44 -30.56 14.30
C LYS A 18 -24.62 -29.73 15.28
N ASN A 19 -23.36 -30.11 15.40
CA ASN A 19 -22.30 -29.33 16.01
C ASN A 19 -22.39 -27.91 15.45
N LEU A 20 -23.14 -27.03 16.13
CA LEU A 20 -22.97 -25.59 16.10
C LEU A 20 -21.68 -25.31 16.87
N ILE A 21 -20.57 -25.82 16.33
CA ILE A 21 -19.27 -25.23 16.58
C ILE A 21 -19.31 -24.04 15.64
N PHE A 22 -19.63 -22.87 16.19
CA PHE A 22 -19.36 -21.62 15.51
C PHE A 22 -17.88 -21.69 15.16
N ALA A 23 -17.54 -21.68 13.87
CA ALA A 23 -16.19 -21.28 13.49
C ALA A 23 -15.98 -19.93 14.18
N GLU A 24 -15.00 -19.83 15.07
CA GLU A 24 -14.58 -18.53 15.57
C GLU A 24 -13.94 -17.81 14.38
N THR A 25 -14.77 -17.18 13.55
CA THR A 25 -14.32 -16.17 12.61
C THR A 25 -13.84 -15.01 13.47
N ASN A 26 -12.53 -14.95 13.71
CA ASN A 26 -11.91 -13.78 14.29
C ASN A 26 -11.91 -12.69 13.22
N VAL A 27 -13.02 -11.97 13.10
CA VAL A 27 -13.05 -10.73 12.33
C VAL A 27 -12.18 -9.74 13.07
N VAL A 28 -10.93 -9.61 12.64
CA VAL A 28 -10.02 -8.57 13.13
C VAL A 28 -10.20 -7.36 12.21
N ASN A 29 -10.78 -6.29 12.74
CA ASN A 29 -10.74 -5.01 12.05
C ASN A 29 -9.27 -4.54 12.03
N LEU A 30 -8.76 -4.25 10.84
CA LEU A 30 -7.47 -3.57 10.69
C LEU A 30 -7.48 -2.25 11.49
N GLU A 31 -6.33 -1.86 12.03
CA GLU A 31 -6.19 -0.54 12.65
C GLU A 31 -6.56 0.58 11.66
N GLU A 32 -7.00 1.74 12.19
CA GLU A 32 -7.58 2.90 11.47
C GLU A 32 -7.08 3.09 10.02
N ILE A 33 -7.82 2.49 9.06
CA ILE A 33 -7.65 2.70 7.63
C ILE A 33 -7.84 4.19 7.34
N ALA A 34 -6.98 4.80 6.51
CA ALA A 34 -7.03 6.24 6.27
C ALA A 34 -8.23 6.70 5.44
N GLY A 35 -8.94 5.78 4.80
CA GLY A 35 -10.11 6.04 3.97
C GLY A 35 -11.42 5.53 4.58
N ASP A 36 -12.50 6.22 4.26
CA ASP A 36 -13.88 5.83 4.51
C ASP A 36 -14.40 4.86 3.41
N THR A 37 -13.76 4.83 2.23
CA THR A 37 -14.17 4.03 1.07
C THR A 37 -13.06 3.09 0.57
N ILE A 38 -13.27 1.79 0.71
CA ILE A 38 -12.37 0.76 0.17
C ILE A 38 -12.75 0.45 -1.28
N TYR A 39 -11.75 0.26 -2.15
CA TYR A 39 -11.94 -0.14 -3.55
C TYR A 39 -11.42 -1.53 -3.85
N SER A 40 -10.28 -1.91 -3.28
CA SER A 40 -9.64 -3.19 -3.54
C SER A 40 -8.77 -3.60 -2.36
N VAL A 41 -8.70 -4.90 -2.11
CA VAL A 41 -7.77 -5.51 -1.17
C VAL A 41 -6.92 -6.55 -1.89
N PHE A 42 -5.71 -6.78 -1.40
CA PHE A 42 -4.86 -7.85 -1.90
C PHE A 42 -4.02 -8.44 -0.77
N TYR A 43 -4.03 -9.75 -0.62
CA TYR A 43 -3.16 -10.46 0.31
C TYR A 43 -1.84 -10.78 -0.40
N TYR A 44 -0.76 -10.16 0.07
CA TYR A 44 0.56 -10.36 -0.49
C TYR A 44 1.43 -11.21 0.44
N ASP A 45 1.61 -12.48 0.07
CA ASP A 45 2.57 -13.38 0.70
C ASP A 45 3.87 -13.42 -0.12
N THR A 46 4.89 -12.76 0.42
CA THR A 46 6.21 -12.63 -0.22
C THR A 46 6.99 -13.94 -0.27
N SER A 47 6.56 -15.00 0.44
CA SER A 47 7.18 -16.32 0.31
C SER A 47 6.94 -16.97 -1.07
N PHE A 48 6.00 -16.42 -1.85
CA PHE A 48 5.78 -16.76 -3.26
C PHE A 48 6.54 -15.88 -4.26
N ASP A 49 7.35 -14.93 -3.79
CA ASP A 49 8.27 -14.20 -4.65
C ASP A 49 9.43 -15.09 -5.12
N ASP A 50 9.98 -14.78 -6.28
CA ASP A 50 11.21 -15.44 -6.77
C ASP A 50 12.43 -15.17 -5.84
N ASP A 51 12.43 -14.00 -5.19
CA ASP A 51 13.43 -13.56 -4.22
C ASP A 51 12.74 -12.61 -3.22
N ASP A 52 12.74 -12.96 -1.94
CA ASP A 52 12.15 -12.16 -0.86
C ASP A 52 13.22 -11.40 -0.04
N SER A 53 14.50 -11.51 -0.40
CA SER A 53 15.60 -10.90 0.34
C SER A 53 15.54 -9.36 0.36
N TRP A 54 14.84 -8.78 -0.61
CA TRP A 54 14.58 -7.35 -0.67
C TRP A 54 13.87 -6.84 0.59
N ARG A 55 13.01 -7.63 1.24
CA ARG A 55 12.24 -7.23 2.44
C ARG A 55 13.10 -6.76 3.61
N THR A 56 14.33 -7.25 3.66
CA THR A 56 15.30 -6.94 4.73
C THR A 56 16.48 -6.11 4.23
N ASN A 57 16.36 -5.52 3.03
CA ASN A 57 17.42 -4.70 2.45
C ASN A 57 17.64 -3.42 3.26
N SER A 58 18.55 -3.49 4.22
CA SER A 58 18.90 -2.37 5.09
C SER A 58 19.61 -1.21 4.39
N SER A 59 19.83 -1.28 3.07
CA SER A 59 20.35 -0.15 2.30
C SER A 59 19.27 0.63 1.57
N ALA A 60 18.06 0.09 1.46
CA ALA A 60 16.93 0.75 0.81
C ALA A 60 16.43 1.92 1.66
N GLY A 61 16.04 3.00 0.99
CA GLY A 61 15.39 4.17 1.58
C GLY A 61 14.12 3.79 2.30
N TRP A 62 13.20 3.01 1.71
CA TRP A 62 12.03 2.52 2.44
C TRP A 62 12.38 1.64 3.65
N TYR A 63 13.58 1.08 3.81
CA TYR A 63 13.95 0.37 5.04
C TYR A 63 14.51 1.36 6.08
N GLN A 64 15.36 2.27 5.62
CA GLN A 64 16.08 3.22 6.47
C GLN A 64 15.23 4.41 6.92
N GLU A 65 14.25 4.81 6.10
CA GLU A 65 13.48 6.05 6.23
C GLU A 65 14.41 7.27 6.43
N PRO A 66 15.30 7.57 5.46
CA PRO A 66 16.25 8.67 5.58
C PRO A 66 15.50 10.00 5.74
N TYR A 67 15.69 10.60 6.92
CA TYR A 67 14.96 11.77 7.36
C TYR A 67 15.28 13.04 6.54
N ASP A 68 14.25 13.72 6.02
CA ASP A 68 14.36 15.07 5.43
C ASP A 68 13.65 16.14 6.30
N PRO A 69 14.43 16.99 7.01
CA PRO A 69 13.90 18.13 7.73
C PRO A 69 13.61 19.37 6.86
N SER A 70 13.79 19.31 5.55
CA SER A 70 13.41 20.41 4.65
C SER A 70 11.92 20.73 4.82
N ASP A 71 11.58 22.02 4.77
CA ASP A 71 10.25 22.50 5.09
C ASP A 71 9.91 23.74 4.25
N ASN A 72 8.88 23.63 3.42
CA ASN A 72 8.27 24.76 2.70
C ASN A 72 7.09 25.36 3.47
N PHE A 73 6.92 24.95 4.73
CA PHE A 73 5.93 25.48 5.67
C PHE A 73 4.48 25.44 5.16
N TYR A 74 4.15 24.51 4.25
CA TYR A 74 2.77 24.28 3.82
C TYR A 74 1.85 23.95 5.01
N GLY A 75 0.60 24.42 4.92
CA GLY A 75 -0.41 24.33 5.97
C GLY A 75 -0.87 25.69 6.50
N THR A 76 -1.64 25.67 7.59
CA THR A 76 -2.15 26.89 8.26
C THR A 76 -1.43 27.18 9.58
N SER A 77 -0.40 26.40 9.89
CA SER A 77 0.38 26.51 11.12
C SER A 77 1.76 25.90 10.97
N VAL A 78 2.73 26.37 11.75
CA VAL A 78 4.08 25.79 11.83
C VAL A 78 3.99 24.34 12.30
N ASN A 79 4.64 23.39 11.59
CA ASN A 79 4.67 21.99 11.99
C ASN A 79 5.38 21.83 13.34
N SER A 80 4.59 21.57 14.39
CA SER A 80 5.09 21.52 15.77
C SER A 80 6.00 20.32 16.06
N HIS A 81 6.06 19.33 15.17
CA HIS A 81 6.99 18.19 15.26
C HIS A 81 8.37 18.52 14.69
N ARG A 82 8.43 19.40 13.68
CA ARG A 82 9.69 19.87 13.08
C ARG A 82 10.24 21.10 13.80
N TRP A 83 9.35 21.98 14.23
CA TRP A 83 9.71 23.28 14.75
C TRP A 83 9.03 23.58 16.08
N GLN A 84 9.71 24.34 16.91
CA GLN A 84 9.16 25.03 18.07
C GLN A 84 9.01 26.51 17.75
N THR A 85 8.01 27.15 18.35
CA THR A 85 7.81 28.60 18.28
C THR A 85 8.06 29.24 19.65
N TYR A 86 8.41 30.52 19.68
CA TYR A 86 8.54 31.27 20.93
C TYR A 86 7.17 31.50 21.58
N ALA A 87 7.04 31.17 22.87
CA ALA A 87 5.82 31.41 23.63
C ALA A 87 5.44 32.90 23.62
N ASN A 88 4.22 33.21 23.16
CA ASN A 88 3.58 34.54 23.14
C ASN A 88 4.09 35.56 22.08
N ASN A 89 5.00 35.17 21.19
CA ASN A 89 5.46 35.99 20.06
C ASN A 89 5.53 35.15 18.77
N GLY A 90 4.56 34.23 18.62
CA GLY A 90 4.62 33.14 17.65
C GLY A 90 4.79 33.59 16.21
N ALA A 91 5.61 32.85 15.48
CA ALA A 91 5.55 32.80 14.03
C ALA A 91 4.21 32.15 13.63
N SER A 92 3.51 32.74 12.67
CA SER A 92 2.28 32.16 12.09
C SER A 92 2.52 31.84 10.64
N VAL A 93 1.98 30.71 10.16
CA VAL A 93 1.93 30.45 8.73
C VAL A 93 0.77 31.27 8.17
N ASP A 94 1.05 32.12 7.19
CA ASP A 94 0.06 32.97 6.56
C ASP A 94 -0.69 32.22 5.42
N CYS A 95 -1.58 32.92 4.72
CA CYS A 95 -2.33 32.29 3.62
C CYS A 95 -1.50 32.04 2.34
N ASN A 96 -0.26 32.54 2.29
CA ASN A 96 0.70 32.28 1.23
C ASN A 96 1.60 31.09 1.55
N PHE A 97 1.40 30.44 2.71
CA PHE A 97 2.20 29.32 3.21
C PHE A 97 3.59 29.72 3.68
N GLU A 98 3.75 30.98 4.08
CA GLU A 98 5.01 31.53 4.55
C GLU A 98 4.98 31.67 6.07
N VAL A 99 6.12 31.44 6.72
CA VAL A 99 6.27 31.70 8.15
C VAL A 99 6.48 33.20 8.34
N ASN A 100 5.43 33.89 8.77
CA ASN A 100 5.49 35.30 9.10
C ASN A 100 6.21 35.49 10.44
N LEU A 101 7.40 36.08 10.40
CA LEU A 101 8.12 36.53 11.58
C LEU A 101 7.87 38.02 11.77
N ASN A 102 7.25 38.41 12.88
CA ASN A 102 6.94 39.81 13.16
C ASN A 102 7.03 40.13 14.66
N THR A 103 7.73 41.20 15.02
CA THR A 103 7.96 41.56 16.43
C THR A 103 6.76 42.24 17.11
N ASN A 104 5.75 42.71 16.36
CA ASN A 104 4.57 43.45 16.83
C ASN A 104 4.94 44.53 17.87
N GLY A 105 5.54 45.63 17.40
CA GLY A 105 5.94 46.79 18.22
C GLY A 105 7.44 46.88 18.51
N THR A 106 7.84 47.87 19.30
CA THR A 106 9.25 48.08 19.72
C THR A 106 9.59 47.17 20.88
N LYS A 107 10.46 46.19 20.64
CA LYS A 107 10.96 45.24 21.64
C LYS A 107 12.49 45.25 21.64
N THR A 108 13.09 44.65 22.66
CA THR A 108 14.55 44.49 22.80
C THR A 108 14.84 43.00 22.97
N GLY A 109 15.72 42.44 22.14
CA GLY A 109 16.13 41.03 22.15
C GLY A 109 15.75 40.25 20.88
N TRP A 110 15.95 38.93 20.90
CA TRP A 110 15.43 37.99 19.91
C TRP A 110 14.00 37.62 20.30
N VAL A 111 13.04 37.98 19.44
CA VAL A 111 11.64 38.16 19.88
C VAL A 111 10.70 37.16 19.24
N CYS A 112 10.94 36.75 18.00
CA CYS A 112 10.07 35.90 17.19
C CYS A 112 10.93 34.96 16.35
N GLY A 113 10.46 33.73 16.12
CA GLY A 113 11.20 32.73 15.37
C GLY A 113 10.62 31.33 15.48
N VAL A 114 11.21 30.45 14.68
CA VAL A 114 10.99 29.00 14.67
C VAL A 114 12.35 28.32 14.82
N TYR A 115 12.42 27.28 15.64
CA TYR A 115 13.68 26.62 15.95
C TYR A 115 13.49 25.13 16.20
N SER A 116 14.53 24.37 15.91
CA SER A 116 14.51 22.89 15.96
C SER A 116 14.93 22.29 17.31
N SER A 117 15.28 23.11 18.31
CA SER A 117 15.64 22.63 19.67
C SER A 117 14.63 21.59 20.14
N ASP A 118 15.10 20.49 20.74
CA ASP A 118 14.31 19.34 21.19
C ASP A 118 13.41 18.66 20.12
N ARG A 119 13.53 19.04 18.84
CA ARG A 119 12.86 18.38 17.70
C ARG A 119 13.87 17.58 16.89
N TRP A 120 14.88 18.27 16.38
CA TRP A 120 15.91 17.67 15.55
C TRP A 120 17.17 18.54 15.47
N SER A 121 18.25 17.94 15.03
CA SER A 121 19.59 18.50 14.89
C SER A 121 20.24 17.95 13.63
N ILE A 122 21.21 18.68 13.11
CA ILE A 122 22.01 18.35 11.94
C ILE A 122 23.46 18.08 12.35
N SER A 123 24.06 17.06 11.76
CA SER A 123 25.37 16.53 12.12
C SER A 123 26.28 16.38 10.89
N GLY A 124 27.58 16.22 11.12
CA GLY A 124 28.55 16.08 10.03
C GLY A 124 28.65 17.30 9.10
N ASN A 125 29.03 17.06 7.85
CA ASN A 125 29.00 18.10 6.82
C ASN A 125 27.54 18.41 6.45
N PHE A 126 27.22 19.67 6.28
CA PHE A 126 25.89 20.06 5.82
C PHE A 126 25.88 21.33 4.99
N ASP A 127 24.75 21.55 4.33
CA ASP A 127 24.43 22.71 3.53
C ASP A 127 22.94 22.97 3.64
N ILE A 128 22.60 24.10 4.26
CA ILE A 128 21.22 24.47 4.56
C ILE A 128 20.94 25.88 4.05
N GLN A 129 19.70 26.11 3.60
CA GLN A 129 19.28 27.41 3.10
C GLN A 129 17.82 27.71 3.45
N ILE A 130 17.46 28.99 3.39
CA ILE A 130 16.10 29.50 3.57
C ILE A 130 15.87 30.68 2.64
N ASP A 131 14.67 30.79 2.11
CA ASP A 131 14.22 31.95 1.36
C ASP A 131 13.54 32.95 2.30
N PHE A 132 13.72 34.24 2.04
CA PHE A 132 13.01 35.30 2.74
C PHE A 132 12.45 36.32 1.75
N ASP A 133 11.25 36.81 2.02
CA ASP A 133 10.62 37.92 1.27
C ASP A 133 9.96 38.92 2.24
N ASP A 134 9.44 40.01 1.68
CA ASP A 134 8.73 41.07 2.38
C ASP A 134 9.46 41.59 3.63
N PHE A 135 10.80 41.58 3.55
CA PHE A 135 11.66 42.02 4.63
C PHE A 135 11.48 43.52 4.85
N SER A 136 10.93 43.88 5.99
CA SER A 136 10.70 45.26 6.38
C SER A 136 11.22 45.50 7.80
N GLY A 137 11.71 46.69 8.07
CA GLY A 137 12.13 47.03 9.43
C GLY A 137 12.71 48.43 9.55
N TYR A 138 12.76 48.92 10.79
CA TYR A 138 13.39 50.20 11.13
C TYR A 138 13.98 50.16 12.54
N GLY A 139 15.11 50.85 12.74
CA GLY A 139 15.82 50.95 14.02
C GLY A 139 17.29 50.56 13.91
N ASN A 140 17.95 50.35 15.05
CA ASN A 140 19.35 49.91 15.12
C ASN A 140 19.36 48.41 15.43
N ASP A 141 19.91 47.57 14.55
CA ASP A 141 20.15 46.13 14.82
C ASP A 141 18.93 45.19 14.69
N GLY A 142 17.98 45.52 13.83
CA GLY A 142 16.90 44.60 13.45
C GLY A 142 17.35 43.62 12.37
N GLY A 143 16.91 42.36 12.36
CA GLY A 143 17.16 41.48 11.20
C GLY A 143 16.58 40.08 11.31
N VAL A 144 16.51 39.39 10.17
CA VAL A 144 16.13 37.98 10.05
C VAL A 144 17.36 37.12 9.78
N ALA A 145 17.51 36.02 10.52
CA ALA A 145 18.73 35.23 10.53
C ALA A 145 18.44 33.73 10.46
N LEU A 146 19.31 33.02 9.74
CA LEU A 146 19.44 31.57 9.75
C LEU A 146 20.61 31.19 10.66
N TYR A 147 20.35 30.40 11.68
CA TYR A 147 21.31 29.93 12.67
C TYR A 147 21.62 28.45 12.54
N ALA A 148 22.85 28.10 12.90
CA ALA A 148 23.23 26.75 13.32
C ALA A 148 23.95 26.83 14.68
N TYR A 149 23.46 26.11 15.70
CA TYR A 149 23.92 26.29 17.08
C TYR A 149 24.05 24.98 17.89
N ASP A 150 25.00 24.97 18.82
CA ASP A 150 25.26 23.95 19.84
C ASP A 150 25.17 24.62 21.23
N GLY A 151 23.91 24.86 21.63
CA GLY A 151 23.58 25.65 22.83
C GLY A 151 23.77 27.17 22.67
N ILE A 152 23.53 27.90 23.76
CA ILE A 152 23.47 29.37 23.77
C ILE A 152 24.83 30.06 23.52
N ASP A 153 25.94 29.35 23.74
CA ASP A 153 27.29 29.92 23.72
C ASP A 153 28.09 29.55 22.47
N ASN A 154 27.61 28.63 21.63
CA ASN A 154 28.32 28.20 20.41
C ASN A 154 27.36 28.19 19.23
N TYR A 155 27.46 29.18 18.36
CA TYR A 155 26.60 29.28 17.20
C TYR A 155 27.24 30.08 16.09
N PHE A 156 26.74 29.91 14.88
CA PHE A 156 27.04 30.79 13.76
C PHE A 156 25.77 31.04 12.98
N TYR A 157 25.72 32.20 12.33
CA TYR A 157 24.54 32.61 11.59
C TYR A 157 24.88 33.49 10.41
N VAL A 158 23.94 33.52 9.48
CA VAL A 158 23.88 34.52 8.43
C VAL A 158 22.59 35.31 8.61
N ARG A 159 22.65 36.63 8.48
CA ARG A 159 21.53 37.52 8.81
C ARG A 159 21.36 38.61 7.77
N ARG A 160 20.12 38.85 7.34
CA ARG A 160 19.74 40.10 6.67
C ARG A 160 19.37 41.14 7.74
N ARG A 161 20.14 42.23 7.82
CA ARG A 161 20.04 43.25 8.89
C ARG A 161 19.58 44.62 8.40
N VAL A 162 18.60 45.20 9.10
CA VAL A 162 18.26 46.64 9.07
C VAL A 162 19.14 47.42 10.06
N GLY A 163 19.68 48.55 9.59
CA GLY A 163 20.41 49.50 10.43
C GLY A 163 20.89 50.72 9.64
N PRO A 164 21.83 51.51 10.19
CA PRO A 164 22.41 52.67 9.50
C PRO A 164 23.03 52.34 8.14
N SER A 165 23.41 51.08 7.95
CA SER A 165 23.76 50.46 6.67
C SER A 165 23.06 49.11 6.60
N ASN A 166 22.11 48.98 5.67
CA ASN A 166 21.49 47.71 5.33
C ASN A 166 22.57 46.74 4.80
N ARG A 167 22.60 45.53 5.33
CA ARG A 167 23.65 44.55 5.03
C ARG A 167 23.22 43.11 5.28
N TYR A 168 24.00 42.19 4.72
CA TYR A 168 24.11 40.81 5.18
C TYR A 168 25.27 40.72 6.18
N ASP A 169 25.01 40.18 7.36
CA ASP A 169 25.99 39.89 8.40
C ASP A 169 26.30 38.39 8.42
N TRP A 170 27.54 38.05 8.73
CA TRP A 170 27.95 36.70 9.09
C TRP A 170 28.80 36.76 10.37
N ASP A 171 28.36 36.01 11.38
CA ASP A 171 29.01 35.93 12.69
C ASP A 171 29.27 34.47 13.11
N VAL A 172 30.31 34.28 13.90
CA VAL A 172 30.59 33.04 14.64
C VAL A 172 30.88 33.37 16.10
N ILE A 173 30.15 32.72 17.00
CA ILE A 173 30.29 32.82 18.44
C ILE A 173 30.78 31.47 18.98
N VAL A 174 31.84 31.49 19.78
CA VAL A 174 32.40 30.30 20.44
C VAL A 174 32.60 30.61 21.92
N SER A 175 32.04 29.79 22.79
CA SER A 175 32.05 29.99 24.25
C SER A 175 31.59 31.40 24.65
N GLY A 176 30.51 31.89 24.02
CA GLY A 176 29.88 33.18 24.27
C GLY A 176 30.65 34.40 23.74
N ASN A 177 31.77 34.19 23.02
CA ASN A 177 32.60 35.27 22.50
C ASN A 177 32.53 35.34 20.96
N PRO A 178 32.34 36.53 20.37
CA PRO A 178 32.48 36.71 18.93
C PRO A 178 33.91 36.45 18.48
N VAL A 179 34.09 35.45 17.62
CA VAL A 179 35.41 35.05 17.09
C VAL A 179 35.57 35.33 15.60
N HIS A 180 34.46 35.61 14.90
CA HIS A 180 34.44 35.95 13.49
C HIS A 180 33.27 36.89 13.18
N TYR A 181 33.53 37.95 12.41
CA TYR A 181 32.51 38.86 11.89
C TYR A 181 32.89 39.37 10.50
N GLN A 182 31.96 39.30 9.56
CA GLN A 182 32.07 39.84 8.20
C GLN A 182 30.70 40.38 7.74
N PHE A 183 30.69 41.32 6.79
CA PHE A 183 29.43 41.84 6.25
C PHE A 183 29.55 42.34 4.80
N VAL A 184 28.42 42.41 4.12
CA VAL A 184 28.26 43.00 2.78
C VAL A 184 27.04 43.93 2.77
N ASN A 185 27.21 45.18 2.33
CA ASN A 185 26.10 46.13 2.23
C ASN A 185 25.12 45.69 1.14
N THR A 186 23.82 45.87 1.39
CA THR A 186 22.77 45.55 0.42
C THR A 186 21.60 46.53 0.51
N SER A 187 20.78 46.59 -0.54
CA SER A 187 19.45 47.21 -0.53
C SER A 187 18.31 46.19 -0.54
N ASP A 188 18.62 44.89 -0.55
CA ASP A 188 17.66 43.83 -0.80
C ASP A 188 16.60 43.74 0.31
N THR A 189 15.35 43.54 -0.09
CA THR A 189 14.19 43.28 0.78
C THR A 189 13.70 41.84 0.66
N SER A 190 14.35 41.04 -0.18
CA SER A 190 14.06 39.62 -0.38
C SER A 190 15.33 38.91 -0.83
N GLY A 191 15.39 37.60 -0.68
CA GLY A 191 16.55 36.82 -1.10
C GLY A 191 16.62 35.47 -0.42
N LYS A 192 17.83 34.90 -0.44
CA LYS A 192 18.09 33.60 0.16
C LYS A 192 19.32 33.67 1.04
N LEU A 193 19.30 32.93 2.15
CA LEU A 193 20.39 32.80 3.09
C LEU A 193 20.85 31.35 3.12
N ARG A 194 22.17 31.11 3.18
CA ARG A 194 22.73 29.74 3.19
C ARG A 194 23.91 29.62 4.14
N LEU A 195 23.93 28.51 4.88
CA LEU A 195 25.02 28.11 5.76
C LEU A 195 25.57 26.77 5.31
N VAL A 196 26.90 26.66 5.26
CA VAL A 196 27.58 25.42 4.90
C VAL A 196 28.59 25.07 5.97
N ARG A 197 28.60 23.81 6.43
CA ARG A 197 29.70 23.21 7.18
C ARG A 197 30.37 22.14 6.34
N HIS A 198 31.66 22.29 6.11
CA HIS A 198 32.50 21.29 5.45
C HIS A 198 33.75 21.04 6.27
N ILE A 199 33.79 19.87 6.91
CA ILE A 199 34.78 19.44 7.89
C ILE A 199 34.73 20.38 9.11
N THR A 200 35.72 21.25 9.30
CA THR A 200 35.76 22.24 10.38
C THR A 200 35.57 23.67 9.89
N ASN A 201 35.36 23.85 8.58
CA ASN A 201 35.09 25.16 7.99
C ASN A 201 33.59 25.43 7.92
N VAL A 202 33.19 26.60 8.35
CA VAL A 202 31.83 27.12 8.17
C VAL A 202 31.85 28.34 7.26
N TYR A 203 30.81 28.44 6.44
CA TYR A 203 30.63 29.45 5.40
C TYR A 203 29.23 30.03 5.48
N ALA A 204 29.10 31.30 5.10
CA ALA A 204 27.84 32.00 4.98
C ALA A 204 27.72 32.61 3.57
N TYR A 205 26.54 32.47 2.98
CA TYR A 205 26.24 32.99 1.66
C TYR A 205 24.91 33.74 1.66
N PHE A 206 24.79 34.69 0.73
CA PHE A 206 23.52 35.26 0.32
C PHE A 206 23.35 35.08 -1.19
N TRP A 207 22.10 35.10 -1.65
CA TRP A 207 21.80 35.05 -3.08
C TRP A 207 21.83 36.44 -3.69
N ASP A 208 22.66 36.66 -4.72
CA ASP A 208 22.67 37.90 -5.49
C ASP A 208 21.84 37.73 -6.76
N TRP A 209 20.69 38.40 -6.80
CA TRP A 209 19.77 38.37 -7.93
C TRP A 209 20.35 38.93 -9.22
N ASN A 210 21.36 39.79 -9.16
CA ASN A 210 21.97 40.36 -10.38
C ASN A 210 22.85 39.34 -11.10
N SER A 211 23.53 38.49 -10.34
CA SER A 211 24.39 37.43 -10.86
C SER A 211 23.71 36.06 -10.89
N SER A 212 22.50 35.95 -10.33
CA SER A 212 21.78 34.69 -10.12
C SER A 212 22.68 33.63 -9.49
N SER A 213 23.42 34.00 -8.44
CA SER A 213 24.42 33.13 -7.83
C SER A 213 24.57 33.33 -6.33
N TRP A 214 25.05 32.29 -5.65
CA TRP A 214 25.44 32.37 -4.24
C TRP A 214 26.74 33.14 -4.08
N VAL A 215 26.70 34.24 -3.32
CA VAL A 215 27.86 35.07 -3.00
C VAL A 215 28.27 34.82 -1.55
N GLN A 216 29.53 34.43 -1.36
CA GLN A 216 30.09 34.22 -0.03
C GLN A 216 30.29 35.57 0.68
N ILE A 217 29.90 35.63 1.95
CA ILE A 217 30.22 36.76 2.82
C ILE A 217 31.61 36.51 3.39
N GLY A 218 32.58 37.38 3.10
CA GLY A 218 33.93 37.29 3.70
C GLY A 218 34.68 35.96 3.47
N SER A 219 35.62 35.62 4.37
CA SER A 219 36.47 34.43 4.30
C SER A 219 36.06 33.35 5.32
N PRO A 220 36.04 32.04 5.01
CA PRO A 220 35.54 30.96 5.89
C PRO A 220 36.12 30.98 7.31
N TYR A 221 35.33 30.57 8.30
CA TYR A 221 35.82 30.37 9.66
C TYR A 221 36.23 28.92 9.86
N ASN A 222 37.47 28.70 10.31
CA ASN A 222 38.00 27.38 10.64
C ASN A 222 38.00 27.16 12.15
N GLY A 223 37.47 26.03 12.61
CA GLY A 223 37.56 25.62 14.01
C GLY A 223 36.25 25.69 14.78
N PHE A 224 35.11 25.60 14.08
CA PHE A 224 33.82 25.35 14.74
C PHE A 224 33.66 23.86 15.04
N THR A 225 32.91 23.51 16.09
CA THR A 225 32.78 22.12 16.55
C THR A 225 32.07 21.25 15.49
N THR A 226 32.39 19.96 15.47
CA THR A 226 31.67 18.94 14.68
C THR A 226 30.49 18.36 15.44
N ALA A 227 30.04 19.02 16.52
CA ALA A 227 28.88 18.60 17.27
C ALA A 227 27.60 18.67 16.42
N ASN A 228 26.56 17.99 16.87
CA ASN A 228 25.23 18.14 16.30
C ASN A 228 24.75 19.57 16.58
N LEU A 229 24.23 20.23 15.56
CA LEU A 229 23.74 21.59 15.64
C LEU A 229 22.24 21.61 15.46
N PHE A 230 21.57 22.47 16.19
CA PHE A 230 20.19 22.84 15.93
C PHE A 230 20.14 23.98 14.93
N VAL A 231 19.05 24.05 14.17
CA VAL A 231 18.73 25.12 13.21
C VAL A 231 17.63 26.02 13.79
N SER A 232 17.75 27.34 13.59
CA SER A 232 16.67 28.29 13.87
C SER A 232 16.58 29.40 12.85
N PHE A 233 15.38 29.94 12.70
CA PHE A 233 15.10 31.19 12.00
C PHE A 233 14.51 32.18 13.00
N GLU A 234 15.19 33.32 13.17
CA GLU A 234 14.84 34.25 14.22
C GLU A 234 14.89 35.69 13.72
N ILE A 235 14.00 36.51 14.27
CA ILE A 235 14.07 37.97 14.21
C ILE A 235 14.48 38.53 15.56
N GLY A 236 15.52 39.35 15.52
CA GLY A 236 16.04 40.11 16.66
C GLY A 236 15.99 41.60 16.39
N VAL A 237 15.70 42.38 17.43
CA VAL A 237 15.54 43.83 17.37
C VAL A 237 16.03 44.51 18.65
N ASP A 238 16.69 45.67 18.52
CA ASP A 238 16.96 46.59 19.63
C ASP A 238 16.15 47.88 19.45
N ASN A 239 15.03 48.00 20.18
CA ASN A 239 14.08 49.13 20.06
C ASN A 239 13.61 49.37 18.62
N ALA A 240 13.46 48.28 17.86
CA ALA A 240 13.21 48.28 16.44
C ALA A 240 11.96 47.45 16.10
N TYR A 241 11.46 47.63 14.87
CA TYR A 241 10.48 46.76 14.23
C TYR A 241 11.17 46.01 13.11
N CYS A 242 10.86 44.73 12.95
CA CYS A 242 11.32 43.92 11.84
C CYS A 242 10.26 42.86 11.51
N SER A 243 10.04 42.64 10.22
CA SER A 243 9.23 41.57 9.68
C SER A 243 9.95 40.89 8.52
N ALA A 244 9.68 39.60 8.33
CA ALA A 244 10.07 38.84 7.16
C ALA A 244 9.11 37.66 7.01
N ASP A 245 8.81 37.31 5.77
CA ASP A 245 8.15 36.06 5.43
C ASP A 245 9.24 35.06 5.02
N LEU A 246 9.14 33.82 5.53
CA LEU A 246 10.12 32.77 5.31
C LEU A 246 9.48 31.59 4.60
N ASP A 247 10.21 31.03 3.64
CA ASP A 247 9.80 29.85 2.87
C ASP A 247 11.03 29.02 2.45
N ASN A 248 10.79 27.80 1.99
CA ASN A 248 11.75 26.91 1.34
C ASN A 248 13.00 26.67 2.19
N PHE A 249 12.81 26.21 3.44
CA PHE A 249 13.93 25.66 4.19
C PHE A 249 14.38 24.38 3.50
N ILE A 250 15.61 24.37 3.01
CA ILE A 250 16.16 23.24 2.25
C ILE A 250 17.46 22.79 2.90
N ILE A 251 17.59 21.49 3.10
CA ILE A 251 18.85 20.83 3.44
C ILE A 251 19.39 20.19 2.17
N ASN A 252 20.30 20.89 1.48
CA ASN A 252 20.93 20.42 0.25
C ASN A 252 21.74 19.13 0.50
N TYR A 253 22.37 19.02 1.67
CA TYR A 253 22.93 17.78 2.22
C TYR A 253 23.16 17.92 3.73
N GLY A 254 23.19 16.80 4.45
CA GLY A 254 23.50 16.72 5.88
C GLY A 254 22.76 15.58 6.58
N SER A 255 23.28 15.09 7.70
CA SER A 255 22.66 14.00 8.45
C SER A 255 21.87 14.53 9.63
N THR A 256 20.61 14.13 9.79
CA THR A 256 19.72 14.68 10.83
C THR A 256 19.22 13.59 11.78
N ASN A 257 18.79 13.97 12.98
CA ASN A 257 18.15 13.06 13.94
C ASN A 257 16.65 13.33 14.10
N LEU A 258 16.03 14.04 13.15
CA LEU A 258 14.58 14.15 13.09
C LEU A 258 14.03 12.77 12.78
N GLY A 259 13.17 12.17 13.59
CA GLY A 259 12.44 10.96 13.15
C GLY A 259 11.44 11.31 12.05
N CYS A 260 10.96 10.33 11.27
CA CYS A 260 9.72 10.49 10.50
C CYS A 260 8.59 10.73 11.49
N TYR A 261 8.36 12.00 11.81
CA TYR A 261 7.11 12.48 12.38
C TYR A 261 6.33 13.00 11.19
N GLU A 262 5.81 12.09 10.36
CA GLU A 262 4.55 11.43 10.64
C GLU A 262 4.72 9.95 11.08
N LYS A 263 4.81 9.69 12.40
CA LYS A 263 4.67 8.33 12.97
C LYS A 263 3.27 7.74 12.70
N ALA A 264 2.41 8.46 11.98
CA ALA A 264 1.07 8.04 11.60
C ALA A 264 1.04 7.19 10.33
N ASP A 265 2.15 7.12 9.56
CA ASP A 265 2.14 6.51 8.21
C ASP A 265 3.11 5.31 8.07
N ARG A 266 3.62 4.80 9.20
CA ARG A 266 4.48 3.62 9.25
C ARG A 266 4.55 2.98 10.65
N SER A 267 4.66 1.65 10.71
CA SER A 267 4.97 0.92 11.95
C SER A 267 6.43 1.08 12.40
N SER A 268 6.74 0.52 13.57
CA SER A 268 8.13 0.43 14.07
C SER A 268 8.95 -0.69 13.45
N GLU A 269 8.32 -1.64 12.76
CA GLU A 269 9.03 -2.72 12.07
C GLU A 269 9.62 -2.19 10.76
N GLN A 270 10.91 -2.45 10.53
CA GLN A 270 11.61 -1.90 9.37
C GLN A 270 11.48 -2.81 8.15
N ALA A 271 11.54 -4.13 8.38
CA ALA A 271 11.40 -5.09 7.31
C ALA A 271 9.99 -5.02 6.70
N PHE A 272 9.88 -5.22 5.39
CA PHE A 272 8.58 -5.40 4.77
C PHE A 272 7.95 -6.71 5.30
N PRO A 273 6.65 -6.72 5.69
CA PRO A 273 6.00 -7.90 6.25
C PRO A 273 6.12 -9.11 5.32
N GLU A 274 6.36 -10.29 5.87
CA GLU A 274 6.35 -11.51 5.02
C GLU A 274 4.97 -11.72 4.38
N ARG A 275 3.94 -11.40 5.15
CA ARG A 275 2.53 -11.47 4.78
C ARG A 275 1.93 -10.09 5.01
N ALA A 276 1.46 -9.47 3.94
CA ALA A 276 0.93 -8.11 3.98
C ALA A 276 -0.50 -8.06 3.44
N ILE A 277 -1.35 -7.24 4.05
CA ILE A 277 -2.67 -6.90 3.51
C ILE A 277 -2.56 -5.51 2.89
N LEU A 278 -2.77 -5.43 1.58
CA LEU A 278 -2.78 -4.19 0.83
C LEU A 278 -4.21 -3.70 0.71
N VAL A 279 -4.47 -2.45 1.08
CA VAL A 279 -5.81 -1.86 1.10
C VAL A 279 -5.81 -0.57 0.28
N CYS A 280 -6.45 -0.61 -0.89
CA CYS A 280 -6.71 0.58 -1.69
C CYS A 280 -7.98 1.28 -1.22
N HIS A 281 -7.87 2.58 -0.97
CA HIS A 281 -8.97 3.43 -0.53
C HIS A 281 -8.89 4.81 -1.18
N GLU A 282 -9.88 5.66 -0.96
CA GLU A 282 -10.02 6.95 -1.65
C GLU A 282 -8.90 7.95 -1.35
N ASN A 283 -8.22 7.74 -0.24
CA ASN A 283 -7.08 8.53 0.23
C ASN A 283 -5.73 7.88 -0.06
N GLY A 284 -5.66 6.73 -0.77
CA GLY A 284 -4.41 6.12 -1.21
C GLY A 284 -4.32 4.62 -0.92
N LEU A 285 -3.14 4.17 -0.45
CA LEU A 285 -2.84 2.77 -0.15
C LEU A 285 -2.32 2.62 1.27
N ASP A 286 -2.94 1.71 2.02
CA ASP A 286 -2.45 1.24 3.31
C ASP A 286 -1.88 -0.19 3.17
N ILE A 287 -0.76 -0.44 3.83
CA ILE A 287 -0.11 -1.76 3.93
C ILE A 287 -0.13 -2.16 5.40
N PHE A 288 -0.75 -3.29 5.70
CA PHE A 288 -0.80 -3.88 7.03
C PHE A 288 0.07 -5.12 7.10
N ASP A 289 0.69 -5.37 8.24
CA ASP A 289 1.26 -6.68 8.54
C ASP A 289 0.11 -7.65 8.87
N ALA A 290 0.01 -8.76 8.14
CA ALA A 290 -1.09 -9.70 8.33
C ALA A 290 -1.01 -10.46 9.67
N ASP A 291 0.19 -10.53 10.28
CA ASP A 291 0.45 -11.30 11.50
C ASP A 291 -0.16 -10.65 12.74
N ASP A 292 -0.11 -9.32 12.81
CA ASP A 292 -0.63 -8.54 13.93
C ASP A 292 -1.75 -7.55 13.54
N ASN A 293 -2.04 -7.41 12.23
CA ASN A 293 -3.02 -6.50 11.65
C ASN A 293 -2.74 -5.01 11.96
N GLU A 294 -1.49 -4.66 12.30
CA GLU A 294 -1.05 -3.28 12.49
C GLU A 294 -0.60 -2.67 11.14
N MET A 295 -0.85 -1.37 10.96
CA MET A 295 -0.44 -0.69 9.72
C MET A 295 1.09 -0.57 9.64
N TRP A 296 1.68 -1.20 8.63
CA TRP A 296 3.11 -1.16 8.34
C TRP A 296 3.53 0.09 7.60
N MET A 297 2.83 0.50 6.53
CA MET A 297 3.18 1.68 5.73
C MET A 297 1.97 2.25 5.00
N ARG A 298 1.85 3.57 4.98
CA ARG A 298 0.81 4.31 4.27
C ARG A 298 1.38 5.16 3.13
N PHE A 299 0.66 5.15 2.01
CA PHE A 299 0.86 6.02 0.86
C PHE A 299 -0.37 6.93 0.72
N ASP A 300 -0.24 8.17 1.15
CA ASP A 300 -1.33 9.14 1.10
C ASP A 300 -1.59 9.62 -0.32
N LYS A 301 -2.80 10.09 -0.58
CA LYS A 301 -3.12 10.96 -1.71
C LYS A 301 -2.86 12.41 -1.34
N ARG A 302 -1.81 13.04 -1.86
CA ARG A 302 -1.52 14.48 -1.63
C ARG A 302 -1.33 15.25 -2.94
N GLY A 303 -2.33 16.05 -3.30
CA GLY A 303 -2.24 16.98 -4.42
C GLY A 303 -1.35 18.18 -4.13
N SER A 304 -0.38 18.46 -4.99
CA SER A 304 0.40 19.71 -5.02
C SER A 304 -0.30 20.78 -5.87
N LYS A 305 0.02 22.06 -5.61
CA LYS A 305 -0.44 23.19 -6.45
C LYS A 305 0.15 23.19 -7.87
N ASN A 306 1.27 22.48 -8.08
CA ASN A 306 1.92 22.32 -9.39
C ASN A 306 1.74 20.88 -9.85
N ILE A 307 0.88 20.71 -10.86
CA ILE A 307 -0.06 19.59 -10.93
C ILE A 307 0.53 18.25 -11.39
N ALA A 308 1.77 18.22 -11.90
CA ALA A 308 2.39 17.01 -12.44
C ALA A 308 3.61 16.55 -11.62
N ILE A 309 4.59 17.44 -11.52
CA ILE A 309 5.95 17.10 -11.12
C ILE A 309 6.18 17.13 -9.61
N HIS A 310 5.26 17.70 -8.83
CA HIS A 310 5.41 17.85 -7.38
C HIS A 310 4.44 16.96 -6.60
N GLN A 311 3.88 15.93 -7.25
CA GLN A 311 2.97 14.98 -6.61
C GLN A 311 3.77 13.86 -5.92
N ASN A 312 3.17 13.28 -4.89
CA ASN A 312 3.74 12.16 -4.18
C ASN A 312 3.45 10.83 -4.92
N ILE A 313 3.88 9.67 -4.40
CA ILE A 313 3.82 8.41 -5.17
C ILE A 313 2.39 8.00 -5.50
N VAL A 314 1.47 8.09 -4.55
CA VAL A 314 0.04 7.87 -4.81
C VAL A 314 -0.59 9.23 -5.05
N ALA A 315 -0.39 9.77 -6.25
CA ALA A 315 -0.78 11.12 -6.59
C ALA A 315 -2.30 11.34 -6.68
N ASP A 316 -3.05 10.27 -7.00
CA ASP A 316 -4.48 10.37 -7.26
C ASP A 316 -5.26 9.15 -6.79
N HIS A 317 -6.54 9.09 -7.18
CA HIS A 317 -7.45 8.02 -6.83
C HIS A 317 -6.90 6.65 -7.24
N VAL A 318 -6.87 5.68 -6.33
CA VAL A 318 -6.46 4.29 -6.60
C VAL A 318 -7.63 3.36 -6.42
N GLU A 319 -7.85 2.45 -7.37
CA GLU A 319 -9.04 1.58 -7.39
C GLU A 319 -8.71 0.10 -7.25
N LYS A 320 -7.57 -0.34 -7.79
CA LYS A 320 -7.18 -1.75 -7.77
C LYS A 320 -5.71 -1.89 -7.40
N VAL A 321 -5.41 -2.91 -6.59
CA VAL A 321 -4.05 -3.25 -6.16
C VAL A 321 -3.72 -4.71 -6.46
N TYR A 322 -2.46 -4.95 -6.79
CA TYR A 322 -1.86 -6.28 -6.91
C TYR A 322 -0.38 -6.19 -6.53
N ALA A 323 0.21 -7.27 -6.01
CA ALA A 323 1.64 -7.29 -5.74
C ALA A 323 2.30 -8.62 -6.11
N LYS A 324 3.55 -8.53 -6.58
CA LYS A 324 4.42 -9.68 -6.88
C LYS A 324 5.87 -9.25 -7.00
N ASN A 325 6.81 -10.08 -6.54
CA ASN A 325 8.26 -9.92 -6.72
C ASN A 325 8.76 -8.54 -6.25
N GLY A 326 8.34 -8.13 -5.04
CA GLY A 326 8.65 -6.84 -4.41
C GLY A 326 8.10 -5.60 -5.11
N LYS A 327 7.10 -5.76 -5.98
CA LYS A 327 6.43 -4.66 -6.69
C LYS A 327 4.94 -4.63 -6.36
N ILE A 328 4.42 -3.43 -6.12
CA ILE A 328 3.00 -3.16 -5.96
C ILE A 328 2.51 -2.38 -7.18
N TYR A 329 1.46 -2.87 -7.81
CA TYR A 329 0.79 -2.30 -8.97
C TYR A 329 -0.50 -1.64 -8.50
N LEU A 330 -0.70 -0.37 -8.88
CA LEU A 330 -1.88 0.41 -8.52
C LEU A 330 -2.47 1.04 -9.78
N THR A 331 -3.78 0.95 -9.95
CA THR A 331 -4.47 1.76 -10.96
C THR A 331 -4.68 3.17 -10.47
N SER A 332 -4.75 4.12 -11.40
CA SER A 332 -5.35 5.41 -11.15
C SER A 332 -6.28 5.81 -12.28
N SER A 333 -7.56 6.01 -11.96
CA SER A 333 -8.64 6.20 -12.93
C SER A 333 -9.08 7.66 -13.07
N PHE A 334 -8.79 8.50 -12.07
CA PHE A 334 -9.22 9.89 -12.04
C PHE A 334 -8.10 10.85 -11.65
N GLY A 335 -8.13 12.04 -12.24
CA GLY A 335 -7.33 13.20 -11.86
C GLY A 335 -6.11 13.42 -12.76
N TYR A 336 -4.98 13.88 -12.21
CA TYR A 336 -3.87 14.34 -13.06
C TYR A 336 -2.98 13.20 -13.54
N MET A 337 -2.61 12.27 -12.65
CA MET A 337 -1.86 11.08 -12.99
C MET A 337 -2.83 9.91 -13.08
N THR A 338 -3.20 9.53 -14.30
CA THR A 338 -4.14 8.44 -14.58
C THR A 338 -3.44 7.38 -15.43
N GLY A 339 -3.54 6.11 -15.03
CA GLY A 339 -2.71 5.03 -15.56
C GLY A 339 -2.40 3.94 -14.53
N VAL A 340 -1.19 3.37 -14.59
CA VAL A 340 -0.72 2.32 -13.66
C VAL A 340 0.57 2.76 -12.98
N ALA A 341 0.53 2.93 -11.66
CA ALA A 341 1.70 3.14 -10.83
C ALA A 341 2.33 1.79 -10.45
N VAL A 342 3.67 1.73 -10.44
CA VAL A 342 4.44 0.59 -9.96
C VAL A 342 5.36 1.08 -8.85
N ILE A 343 5.10 0.65 -7.63
CA ILE A 343 5.96 0.88 -6.46
C ILE A 343 6.91 -0.31 -6.36
N ASP A 344 8.20 -0.06 -6.53
CA ASP A 344 9.24 -1.09 -6.63
C ASP A 344 10.13 -1.05 -5.38
N PHE A 345 9.82 -1.91 -4.40
CA PHE A 345 10.61 -2.02 -3.17
C PHE A 345 11.99 -2.65 -3.42
N VAL A 346 12.15 -3.46 -4.47
CA VAL A 346 13.46 -4.04 -4.80
C VAL A 346 14.45 -2.94 -5.20
N ASN A 347 14.00 -2.00 -6.02
CA ASN A 347 14.81 -0.88 -6.51
C ASN A 347 14.65 0.41 -5.70
N ASP A 348 13.79 0.42 -4.68
CA ASP A 348 13.47 1.57 -3.83
C ASP A 348 13.07 2.81 -4.66
N ASN A 349 12.13 2.62 -5.59
CA ASN A 349 11.66 3.67 -6.50
C ASN A 349 10.20 3.42 -6.89
N ALA A 350 9.57 4.37 -7.57
CA ALA A 350 8.30 4.16 -8.25
C ALA A 350 8.34 4.67 -9.70
N ARG A 351 7.53 4.04 -10.56
CA ARG A 351 7.30 4.48 -11.94
C ARG A 351 5.81 4.53 -12.25
N PHE A 352 5.45 5.19 -13.34
CA PHE A 352 4.08 5.35 -13.78
C PHE A 352 3.95 5.14 -15.29
N HIS A 353 3.04 4.24 -15.68
CA HIS A 353 2.64 4.01 -17.06
C HIS A 353 1.41 4.87 -17.38
N ASP A 354 1.58 5.84 -18.29
CA ASP A 354 0.54 6.77 -18.73
C ASP A 354 0.28 6.59 -20.24
N ALA A 355 -0.84 7.12 -20.73
CA ALA A 355 -1.27 7.10 -22.11
C ALA A 355 -0.64 8.20 -22.99
N ASN A 356 0.22 9.05 -22.46
CA ASN A 356 0.88 10.08 -23.26
C ASN A 356 2.05 9.48 -24.08
N PRO A 357 2.10 9.69 -25.41
CA PRO A 357 3.09 9.06 -26.30
C PRO A 357 4.57 9.34 -25.99
N TRP A 358 4.86 10.31 -25.12
CA TRP A 358 6.21 10.67 -24.72
C TRP A 358 6.48 10.45 -23.23
N ASP A 359 5.45 10.22 -22.42
CA ASP A 359 5.53 10.38 -20.98
C ASP A 359 5.07 9.08 -20.30
N GLY A 360 6.04 8.32 -19.81
CA GLY A 360 5.91 7.67 -18.53
C GLY A 360 6.56 8.55 -17.46
N TRP A 361 6.48 8.14 -16.20
CA TRP A 361 7.07 8.92 -15.12
C TRP A 361 7.91 8.04 -14.22
N ASN A 362 8.99 8.62 -13.70
CA ASN A 362 9.72 8.06 -12.57
C ASN A 362 9.55 9.00 -11.39
N TYR A 363 9.51 8.42 -10.20
CA TYR A 363 9.55 9.20 -8.97
C TYR A 363 11.00 9.65 -8.70
N ASN A 364 11.21 10.92 -8.40
CA ASN A 364 12.54 11.52 -8.22
C ASN A 364 13.09 11.32 -6.80
N ALA A 365 12.75 10.21 -6.14
CA ALA A 365 13.19 9.91 -4.78
C ALA A 365 12.99 8.43 -4.45
N SER A 366 13.51 8.01 -3.29
CA SER A 366 13.19 6.71 -2.71
C SER A 366 11.76 6.63 -2.19
N ILE A 367 11.26 5.42 -1.94
CA ILE A 367 9.92 5.18 -1.36
C ILE A 367 9.79 5.77 0.06
N ALA A 368 10.90 6.04 0.76
CA ALA A 368 10.88 6.83 2.01
C ALA A 368 10.19 8.20 1.87
N TYR A 369 10.20 8.79 0.68
CA TYR A 369 9.59 10.09 0.39
C TYR A 369 8.16 9.97 -0.17
N ARG A 370 7.55 8.78 -0.14
CA ARG A 370 6.24 8.48 -0.73
C ARG A 370 5.10 9.47 -0.47
N ASN A 371 5.10 10.15 0.68
CA ASN A 371 4.07 11.12 1.09
C ASN A 371 4.56 12.58 0.99
N CYS A 372 5.76 12.81 0.44
CA CYS A 372 6.31 14.13 0.20
C CYS A 372 5.88 14.68 -1.18
N SER A 373 5.41 15.92 -1.19
CA SER A 373 5.01 16.65 -2.40
C SER A 373 5.68 18.04 -2.43
N ASN A 374 6.80 18.18 -3.15
CA ASN A 374 7.47 19.47 -3.34
C ASN A 374 8.34 19.51 -4.62
N ASP A 375 9.00 20.64 -4.87
CA ASP A 375 9.84 20.86 -6.07
C ASP A 375 11.08 19.95 -6.14
N ILE A 376 11.41 19.23 -5.05
CA ILE A 376 12.56 18.33 -4.94
C ILE A 376 12.13 16.87 -5.11
N PHE A 377 10.96 16.51 -4.56
CA PHE A 377 10.38 15.17 -4.58
C PHE A 377 9.09 15.15 -5.40
N GLY A 378 9.10 14.37 -6.47
CA GLY A 378 7.93 14.16 -7.29
C GLY A 378 8.27 13.50 -8.61
N TRP A 379 7.34 13.54 -9.55
CA TRP A 379 7.45 12.82 -10.81
C TRP A 379 8.28 13.59 -11.84
N TYR A 380 9.10 12.88 -12.60
CA TYR A 380 9.77 13.43 -13.77
C TYR A 380 9.52 12.54 -14.99
N GLU A 381 9.44 13.20 -16.15
CA GLU A 381 9.21 12.55 -17.43
C GLU A 381 10.31 11.51 -17.71
N SER A 382 9.89 10.31 -18.08
CA SER A 382 10.71 9.17 -18.44
C SER A 382 10.03 8.42 -19.59
N THR A 383 10.78 7.55 -20.28
CA THR A 383 10.20 6.71 -21.31
C THR A 383 9.82 5.36 -20.73
N HIS A 384 8.51 5.10 -20.59
CA HIS A 384 7.97 3.80 -20.20
C HIS A 384 6.95 3.26 -21.23
N ALA A 385 6.56 2.01 -21.08
CA ALA A 385 5.46 1.40 -21.83
C ALA A 385 4.17 2.22 -21.65
N GLN A 386 3.73 2.85 -22.74
CA GLN A 386 2.56 3.73 -22.79
C GLN A 386 1.24 2.94 -22.79
N LEU A 387 0.24 3.41 -22.07
CA LEU A 387 -1.12 2.91 -22.14
C LEU A 387 -1.86 3.40 -23.40
N VAL A 388 -2.90 2.67 -23.81
CA VAL A 388 -3.78 3.09 -24.90
C VAL A 388 -4.67 4.28 -24.48
N ASN A 389 -5.08 4.34 -23.22
CA ASN A 389 -5.87 5.42 -22.63
C ASN A 389 -5.53 5.56 -21.15
N HIS A 390 -5.75 6.76 -20.60
CA HIS A 390 -5.39 7.13 -19.24
C HIS A 390 -6.43 6.67 -18.22
N VAL A 391 -7.70 6.50 -18.63
CA VAL A 391 -8.74 5.90 -17.78
C VAL A 391 -8.57 4.39 -17.77
N VAL A 392 -8.07 3.85 -16.66
CA VAL A 392 -7.94 2.41 -16.40
C VAL A 392 -9.16 1.92 -15.63
N HIS A 393 -9.77 0.83 -16.11
CA HIS A 393 -10.92 0.19 -15.43
C HIS A 393 -10.52 -1.05 -14.67
N ASP A 394 -9.54 -1.79 -15.20
CA ASP A 394 -9.11 -3.06 -14.64
C ASP A 394 -7.68 -3.40 -15.10
N PHE A 395 -6.99 -4.24 -14.34
CA PHE A 395 -5.73 -4.84 -14.77
C PHE A 395 -5.55 -6.24 -14.19
N SER A 396 -4.72 -7.03 -14.87
CA SER A 396 -4.28 -8.35 -14.44
C SER A 396 -2.76 -8.45 -14.57
N VAL A 397 -2.12 -9.05 -13.57
CA VAL A 397 -0.67 -9.23 -13.51
C VAL A 397 -0.36 -10.71 -13.42
N LYS A 398 0.48 -11.21 -14.32
CA LYS A 398 0.85 -12.63 -14.34
C LYS A 398 2.30 -12.81 -14.72
N GLU A 399 2.94 -13.79 -14.12
CA GLU A 399 4.24 -14.25 -14.58
C GLU A 399 4.07 -15.45 -15.52
N ILE A 400 4.66 -15.34 -16.71
CA ILE A 400 4.66 -16.41 -17.71
C ILE A 400 6.10 -16.59 -18.18
N ASP A 401 6.63 -17.80 -18.03
CA ASP A 401 8.01 -18.16 -18.42
C ASP A 401 9.08 -17.21 -17.83
N GLY A 402 8.95 -16.82 -16.55
CA GLY A 402 9.87 -15.92 -15.85
C GLY A 402 9.79 -14.46 -16.28
N THR A 403 8.70 -14.07 -16.95
CA THR A 403 8.42 -12.68 -17.32
C THR A 403 7.11 -12.21 -16.72
N THR A 404 7.16 -11.11 -15.96
CA THR A 404 5.97 -10.46 -15.43
C THR A 404 5.31 -9.62 -16.52
N TYR A 405 4.01 -9.81 -16.68
CA TYR A 405 3.16 -9.09 -17.62
C TYR A 405 2.05 -8.38 -16.88
N VAL A 406 1.73 -7.16 -17.35
CA VAL A 406 0.62 -6.35 -16.83
C VAL A 406 -0.32 -6.06 -17.99
N ALA A 407 -1.51 -6.65 -17.97
CA ALA A 407 -2.56 -6.37 -18.93
C ALA A 407 -3.52 -5.33 -18.34
N VAL A 408 -3.78 -4.25 -19.07
CA VAL A 408 -4.51 -3.06 -18.60
C VAL A 408 -5.70 -2.81 -19.52
N ALA A 409 -6.91 -2.84 -18.97
CA ALA A 409 -8.15 -2.48 -19.63
C ALA A 409 -8.44 -0.98 -19.44
N THR A 410 -8.73 -0.30 -20.55
CA THR A 410 -8.88 1.16 -20.57
C THR A 410 -10.05 1.60 -21.45
N ASP A 411 -10.44 2.87 -21.37
CA ASP A 411 -11.46 3.48 -22.23
C ASP A 411 -11.15 3.40 -23.74
N GLY A 412 -9.87 3.22 -24.11
CA GLY A 412 -9.43 3.14 -25.51
C GLY A 412 -9.11 1.72 -26.00
N GLY A 413 -9.32 0.70 -25.16
CA GLY A 413 -8.93 -0.68 -25.44
C GLY A 413 -7.92 -1.20 -24.42
N ILE A 414 -6.95 -2.00 -24.85
CA ILE A 414 -6.09 -2.79 -23.97
C ILE A 414 -4.62 -2.53 -24.23
N THR A 415 -3.83 -2.48 -23.16
CA THR A 415 -2.36 -2.47 -23.21
C THR A 415 -1.84 -3.69 -22.47
N VAL A 416 -0.92 -4.44 -23.06
CA VAL A 416 -0.17 -5.47 -22.32
C VAL A 416 1.29 -5.08 -22.26
N ILE A 417 1.78 -4.89 -21.04
CA ILE A 417 3.15 -4.46 -20.73
C ILE A 417 3.97 -5.69 -20.37
N ASN A 418 5.16 -5.78 -20.92
CA ASN A 418 6.20 -6.69 -20.48
C ASN A 418 7.13 -5.93 -19.52
N GLU A 419 7.06 -6.23 -18.23
CA GLU A 419 7.74 -5.49 -17.17
C GLU A 419 9.25 -5.67 -17.18
N ASN A 420 9.75 -6.80 -17.70
CA ASN A 420 11.19 -7.08 -17.75
C ASN A 420 11.91 -6.20 -18.78
N TYR A 421 11.21 -5.82 -19.85
CA TYR A 421 11.78 -5.04 -20.95
C TYR A 421 11.15 -3.66 -21.12
N ASP A 422 10.12 -3.35 -20.34
CA ASP A 422 9.33 -2.11 -20.45
C ASP A 422 8.82 -1.86 -21.87
N THR A 423 8.28 -2.94 -22.46
CA THR A 423 7.70 -2.93 -23.82
C THR A 423 6.21 -3.21 -23.77
N ARG A 424 5.47 -2.86 -24.83
CA ARG A 424 4.02 -2.98 -24.86
C ARG A 424 3.49 -3.56 -26.16
N ASN A 425 2.30 -4.16 -26.08
CA ASN A 425 1.41 -4.44 -27.19
C ASN A 425 0.05 -3.80 -26.94
N ASN A 426 -0.49 -3.11 -27.94
CA ASN A 426 -1.72 -2.32 -27.81
C ASN A 426 -2.83 -2.88 -28.70
N CYS A 427 -4.02 -3.05 -28.12
CA CYS A 427 -5.26 -3.25 -28.85
C CYS A 427 -6.10 -1.98 -28.77
N TYR A 428 -6.20 -1.23 -29.87
CA TYR A 428 -7.07 -0.05 -29.92
C TYR A 428 -8.51 -0.48 -30.20
N GLY A 429 -9.46 -0.01 -29.39
CA GLY A 429 -10.86 -0.43 -29.49
C GLY A 429 -11.82 0.44 -28.70
N SER A 430 -13.01 -0.09 -28.43
CA SER A 430 -13.94 0.47 -27.44
C SER A 430 -13.41 0.25 -26.02
N ALA A 431 -14.04 0.90 -25.04
CA ALA A 431 -13.72 0.74 -23.62
C ALA A 431 -13.74 -0.74 -23.21
N ALA A 432 -12.67 -1.17 -22.56
CA ALA A 432 -12.55 -2.46 -21.90
C ALA A 432 -12.77 -2.29 -20.40
N SER A 433 -13.56 -3.15 -19.78
CA SER A 433 -14.01 -3.01 -18.39
C SER A 433 -13.53 -4.11 -17.45
N ALA A 434 -13.20 -5.29 -17.98
CA ALA A 434 -12.66 -6.41 -17.21
C ALA A 434 -11.57 -7.09 -18.04
N ILE A 435 -10.51 -7.58 -17.40
CA ILE A 435 -9.37 -8.22 -18.06
C ILE A 435 -8.71 -9.26 -17.17
N GLU A 436 -8.30 -10.37 -17.77
CA GLU A 436 -7.61 -11.44 -17.05
C GLU A 436 -6.57 -12.15 -17.93
N ILE A 437 -5.36 -12.36 -17.38
CA ILE A 437 -4.33 -13.19 -18.00
C ILE A 437 -4.49 -14.61 -17.44
N GLY A 438 -5.09 -15.49 -18.22
CA GLY A 438 -5.39 -16.86 -17.83
C GLY A 438 -4.16 -17.66 -17.41
N GLU A 439 -4.34 -18.67 -16.57
CA GLU A 439 -3.30 -19.67 -16.25
C GLU A 439 -2.74 -20.37 -17.49
N ASN A 440 -3.55 -20.48 -18.54
CA ASN A 440 -3.16 -21.00 -19.85
C ASN A 440 -2.36 -20.00 -20.71
N GLY A 441 -2.07 -18.80 -20.19
CA GLY A 441 -1.38 -17.70 -20.87
C GLY A 441 -2.22 -16.96 -21.90
N VAL A 442 -3.54 -17.14 -21.91
CA VAL A 442 -4.47 -16.47 -22.82
C VAL A 442 -5.04 -15.22 -22.17
N LEU A 443 -5.18 -14.14 -22.95
CA LEU A 443 -5.78 -12.90 -22.47
C LEU A 443 -7.30 -12.88 -22.70
N TYR A 444 -8.06 -12.72 -21.62
CA TYR A 444 -9.51 -12.59 -21.60
C TYR A 444 -9.90 -11.15 -21.28
N PHE A 445 -10.90 -10.60 -21.96
CA PHE A 445 -11.33 -9.23 -21.68
C PHE A 445 -12.76 -8.90 -22.14
N THR A 446 -13.22 -7.70 -21.81
CA THR A 446 -14.44 -7.10 -22.37
C THR A 446 -14.06 -5.92 -23.28
N CYS A 447 -14.86 -5.64 -24.30
CA CYS A 447 -14.65 -4.44 -25.14
C CYS A 447 -15.97 -3.96 -25.75
N GLY A 448 -16.42 -2.77 -25.35
CA GLY A 448 -17.73 -2.21 -25.69
C GLY A 448 -18.87 -2.94 -24.98
N ASN A 449 -19.98 -3.22 -25.67
CA ASN A 449 -21.09 -4.02 -25.13
C ASN A 449 -20.88 -5.54 -25.31
N ASN A 450 -19.69 -5.97 -25.73
CA ASN A 450 -19.39 -7.36 -26.05
C ASN A 450 -18.30 -7.90 -25.12
N PHE A 451 -18.44 -9.15 -24.73
CA PHE A 451 -17.32 -9.94 -24.22
C PHE A 451 -16.49 -10.41 -25.41
N ASN A 452 -15.19 -10.12 -25.39
CA ASN A 452 -14.28 -10.46 -26.47
C ASN A 452 -13.07 -11.14 -25.85
N TYR A 453 -12.78 -12.37 -26.22
CA TYR A 453 -11.52 -13.00 -25.83
C TYR A 453 -10.66 -13.15 -27.07
N ASP A 454 -9.36 -12.96 -26.91
CA ASP A 454 -8.41 -13.09 -28.00
C ASP A 454 -7.65 -14.40 -27.85
N VAL A 455 -8.03 -15.40 -28.64
CA VAL A 455 -7.32 -16.70 -28.70
C VAL A 455 -6.07 -16.60 -29.58
N SER A 456 -5.89 -15.48 -30.27
CA SER A 456 -4.91 -15.34 -31.32
C SER A 456 -3.67 -14.60 -30.82
N SER A 457 -2.76 -15.36 -30.24
CA SER A 457 -1.33 -15.06 -30.29
C SER A 457 -0.86 -13.71 -29.70
N TRP A 458 -1.47 -13.22 -28.61
CA TRP A 458 -0.59 -12.66 -27.57
C TRP A 458 0.15 -13.85 -26.93
N LYS A 459 1.07 -14.44 -27.71
CA LYS A 459 2.07 -15.32 -27.14
C LYS A 459 3.26 -14.43 -26.83
N PRO A 460 3.75 -14.44 -25.57
CA PRO A 460 5.08 -13.96 -25.22
C PRO A 460 6.10 -14.22 -26.36
N GLY A 461 6.60 -13.16 -27.00
CA GLY A 461 7.61 -13.25 -28.05
C GLY A 461 7.13 -13.28 -29.52
N SER A 462 5.83 -13.15 -29.81
CA SER A 462 5.38 -12.86 -31.18
C SER A 462 5.66 -11.38 -31.53
N SER A 463 6.39 -11.12 -32.61
CA SER A 463 6.74 -9.75 -33.04
C SER A 463 5.58 -8.95 -33.61
N ASP A 464 4.41 -9.58 -33.74
CA ASP A 464 3.38 -9.13 -34.66
C ASP A 464 2.22 -8.41 -33.99
N GLY A 465 2.18 -8.29 -32.65
CA GLY A 465 1.38 -7.31 -31.89
C GLY A 465 -0.13 -7.19 -32.18
N THR A 466 -0.67 -7.99 -33.10
CA THR A 466 -2.06 -7.96 -33.54
C THR A 466 -2.85 -8.98 -32.74
N PHE A 467 -3.60 -8.47 -31.78
CA PHE A 467 -4.78 -9.11 -31.22
C PHE A 467 -5.68 -9.58 -32.37
N THR A 468 -5.95 -10.89 -32.46
CA THR A 468 -6.75 -11.48 -33.56
C THR A 468 -8.09 -12.06 -33.11
N SER A 469 -8.73 -11.55 -32.04
CA SER A 469 -10.11 -11.84 -31.58
C SER A 469 -10.85 -13.01 -32.28
N ASP A 470 -10.69 -14.23 -31.79
CA ASP A 470 -11.20 -15.43 -32.47
C ASP A 470 -12.70 -15.70 -32.23
N TYR A 471 -13.35 -15.06 -31.25
CA TYR A 471 -14.76 -15.35 -30.96
C TYR A 471 -15.50 -14.21 -30.23
N TYR A 472 -16.76 -14.01 -30.63
CA TYR A 472 -17.67 -13.02 -30.07
C TYR A 472 -18.82 -13.72 -29.33
N PHE A 473 -19.01 -13.38 -28.05
CA PHE A 473 -20.25 -13.69 -27.36
C PHE A 473 -20.92 -12.39 -26.91
N PRO A 474 -22.22 -12.17 -27.21
CA PRO A 474 -22.96 -11.03 -26.69
C PRO A 474 -23.28 -11.27 -25.21
N LEU A 475 -22.28 -11.03 -24.36
CA LEU A 475 -22.41 -11.03 -22.91
C LEU A 475 -22.34 -9.56 -22.47
N SER A 476 -23.49 -8.98 -22.13
CA SER A 476 -23.58 -7.63 -21.58
C SER A 476 -23.50 -7.67 -20.07
N GLY A 477 -22.78 -6.73 -19.45
CA GLY A 477 -22.78 -6.55 -18.00
C GLY A 477 -21.76 -7.40 -17.23
N VAL A 478 -20.72 -7.88 -17.90
CA VAL A 478 -19.55 -8.50 -17.24
C VAL A 478 -18.90 -7.48 -16.30
N GLN A 479 -18.70 -7.87 -15.05
CA GLN A 479 -18.10 -7.05 -14.00
C GLN A 479 -16.65 -7.44 -13.71
N THR A 480 -16.36 -8.74 -13.66
CA THR A 480 -15.05 -9.29 -13.29
C THR A 480 -14.79 -10.62 -14.01
N LEU A 481 -13.52 -11.00 -14.15
CA LEU A 481 -13.03 -12.22 -14.76
C LEU A 481 -12.02 -12.89 -13.83
N GLU A 482 -12.04 -14.21 -13.76
CA GLU A 482 -11.09 -14.99 -12.96
C GLU A 482 -10.78 -16.32 -13.66
N SER A 483 -9.59 -16.87 -13.47
CA SER A 483 -9.09 -18.01 -14.24
C SER A 483 -8.40 -19.10 -13.40
N SER A 484 -8.69 -20.35 -13.71
CA SER A 484 -7.93 -21.53 -13.23
C SER A 484 -7.18 -22.18 -14.38
N GLU A 485 -6.46 -23.27 -14.10
CA GLU A 485 -5.83 -24.10 -15.13
C GLU A 485 -6.83 -24.62 -16.18
N ASP A 486 -8.07 -24.93 -15.77
CA ASP A 486 -9.05 -25.62 -16.60
C ASP A 486 -10.22 -24.73 -17.07
N TYR A 487 -10.50 -23.65 -16.33
CA TYR A 487 -11.72 -22.87 -16.48
C TYR A 487 -11.49 -21.36 -16.43
N LEU A 488 -12.29 -20.64 -17.23
CA LEU A 488 -12.56 -19.22 -17.07
C LEU A 488 -13.90 -19.01 -16.35
N PHE A 489 -13.91 -18.12 -15.38
CA PHE A 489 -15.09 -17.63 -14.68
C PHE A 489 -15.39 -16.20 -15.11
N ILE A 490 -16.66 -15.92 -15.32
CA ILE A 490 -17.16 -14.62 -15.77
C ILE A 490 -18.23 -14.17 -14.80
N GLY A 491 -17.97 -13.09 -14.07
CA GLY A 491 -18.89 -12.48 -13.12
C GLY A 491 -19.80 -11.45 -13.80
N PHE A 492 -21.09 -11.48 -13.47
CA PHE A 492 -22.13 -10.60 -14.00
C PHE A 492 -22.88 -9.88 -12.87
N ALA A 493 -23.75 -8.95 -13.26
CA ALA A 493 -24.72 -8.33 -12.36
C ALA A 493 -25.71 -9.32 -11.71
N ASP A 494 -25.90 -10.50 -12.31
CA ASP A 494 -26.92 -11.48 -11.94
C ASP A 494 -26.39 -12.91 -11.71
N GLY A 495 -25.06 -13.11 -11.72
CA GLY A 495 -24.48 -14.41 -11.40
C GLY A 495 -23.11 -14.64 -12.01
N ILE A 496 -22.72 -15.91 -12.09
CA ILE A 496 -21.42 -16.32 -12.65
C ILE A 496 -21.65 -17.29 -13.79
N SER A 497 -20.78 -17.23 -14.79
CA SER A 497 -20.65 -18.26 -15.81
C SER A 497 -19.28 -18.91 -15.75
N LYS A 498 -19.24 -20.25 -15.80
CA LYS A 498 -18.01 -21.03 -15.93
C LYS A 498 -17.87 -21.56 -17.35
N ARG A 499 -16.64 -21.59 -17.85
CA ARG A 499 -16.30 -22.07 -19.19
C ARG A 499 -15.01 -22.87 -19.17
N SER A 500 -15.00 -24.07 -19.75
CA SER A 500 -13.78 -24.86 -19.94
C SER A 500 -12.96 -24.37 -21.14
N TYR A 501 -11.63 -24.45 -21.05
CA TYR A 501 -10.75 -24.14 -22.17
C TYR A 501 -10.79 -25.17 -23.30
N ASP A 502 -11.01 -26.45 -22.97
CA ASP A 502 -10.92 -27.55 -23.93
C ASP A 502 -12.18 -27.74 -24.79
N ASP A 503 -13.30 -27.17 -24.37
CA ASP A 503 -14.58 -27.38 -25.04
C ASP A 503 -15.16 -26.06 -25.58
N VAL A 504 -14.96 -25.86 -26.89
CA VAL A 504 -15.46 -24.67 -27.62
C VAL A 504 -16.99 -24.62 -27.68
N GLU A 505 -17.69 -25.73 -27.39
CA GLU A 505 -19.16 -25.85 -27.44
C GLU A 505 -19.83 -25.86 -26.05
N THR A 506 -19.11 -25.67 -24.94
CA THR A 506 -19.67 -25.89 -23.59
C THR A 506 -20.79 -24.92 -23.16
N GLU A 507 -21.78 -25.53 -22.50
CA GLU A 507 -22.84 -24.92 -21.70
C GLU A 507 -22.29 -23.85 -20.75
N LEU A 508 -22.84 -22.64 -20.84
CA LEU A 508 -22.74 -21.63 -19.80
C LEU A 508 -23.39 -22.22 -18.53
N ILE A 509 -22.60 -22.78 -17.60
CA ILE A 509 -23.13 -23.12 -16.28
C ILE A 509 -23.36 -21.80 -15.56
N HIS A 510 -24.62 -21.38 -15.54
CA HIS A 510 -25.04 -20.15 -14.88
C HIS A 510 -25.31 -20.45 -13.40
N TYR A 511 -24.37 -20.04 -12.56
CA TYR A 511 -24.56 -20.00 -11.12
C TYR A 511 -25.43 -18.77 -10.81
N ASP A 512 -26.74 -18.97 -10.83
CA ASP A 512 -27.73 -18.00 -10.35
C ASP A 512 -28.33 -18.50 -9.03
N THR A 513 -28.85 -17.53 -8.30
CA THR A 513 -29.69 -17.59 -7.12
C THR A 513 -30.90 -18.50 -7.31
N GLU A 514 -31.47 -18.58 -8.52
CA GLU A 514 -32.53 -19.54 -8.84
C GLU A 514 -32.08 -21.01 -8.73
N ASN A 515 -30.79 -21.28 -8.97
CA ASN A 515 -30.18 -22.60 -8.83
C ASN A 515 -29.62 -22.86 -7.40
N GLY A 516 -29.65 -21.85 -6.52
CA GLY A 516 -29.21 -21.95 -5.13
C GLY A 516 -27.69 -22.07 -4.94
N ILE A 517 -26.91 -21.74 -5.97
CA ILE A 517 -25.43 -21.86 -5.92
C ILE A 517 -24.78 -20.55 -5.47
N LEU A 518 -25.44 -19.40 -5.67
CA LEU A 518 -25.09 -18.16 -4.98
C LEU A 518 -26.04 -17.96 -3.80
N ALA A 519 -25.48 -17.72 -2.62
CA ALA A 519 -26.25 -17.65 -1.38
C ALA A 519 -27.17 -16.42 -1.31
N CYS A 520 -26.86 -15.36 -2.07
CA CYS A 520 -27.51 -14.06 -1.94
C CYS A 520 -28.16 -13.64 -3.26
N CYS A 521 -29.47 -13.41 -3.19
CA CYS A 521 -30.33 -13.11 -4.33
C CYS A 521 -29.99 -11.73 -4.94
N SER A 522 -29.80 -11.65 -6.27
CA SER A 522 -29.77 -10.41 -7.07
C SER A 522 -28.62 -9.43 -6.78
N ASN A 523 -27.39 -9.92 -6.70
CA ASN A 523 -26.22 -9.10 -6.39
C ASN A 523 -25.26 -9.04 -7.58
N ASP A 524 -24.64 -7.86 -7.80
CA ASP A 524 -23.56 -7.76 -8.77
C ASP A 524 -22.36 -8.55 -8.23
N VAL A 525 -21.82 -9.47 -9.02
CA VAL A 525 -20.53 -10.09 -8.74
C VAL A 525 -19.47 -8.98 -8.86
N SER A 526 -18.96 -8.53 -7.72
CA SER A 526 -18.01 -7.42 -7.65
C SER A 526 -16.58 -7.90 -7.87
N ASP A 527 -16.25 -9.06 -7.31
CA ASP A 527 -14.92 -9.64 -7.41
C ASP A 527 -14.98 -11.16 -7.29
N MET A 528 -13.97 -11.82 -7.84
CA MET A 528 -13.81 -13.25 -7.78
C MET A 528 -12.34 -13.56 -7.58
N GLU A 529 -12.05 -14.66 -6.89
CA GLU A 529 -10.70 -15.16 -6.77
C GLU A 529 -10.73 -16.67 -6.69
N ILE A 530 -9.67 -17.29 -7.17
CA ILE A 530 -9.56 -18.73 -7.27
C ILE A 530 -8.23 -19.23 -6.75
N TYR A 531 -8.30 -20.37 -6.08
CA TYR A 531 -7.16 -21.11 -5.59
C TYR A 531 -7.54 -22.59 -5.52
N ASP A 532 -6.73 -23.41 -6.19
CA ASP A 532 -6.98 -24.83 -6.43
C ASP A 532 -8.42 -25.06 -6.99
N LYS A 533 -9.29 -25.70 -6.21
CA LYS A 533 -10.65 -26.10 -6.63
C LYS A 533 -11.75 -25.26 -6.02
N THR A 534 -11.39 -24.15 -5.39
CA THR A 534 -12.33 -23.29 -4.67
C THR A 534 -12.37 -21.92 -5.33
N LEU A 535 -13.58 -21.45 -5.62
CA LEU A 535 -13.84 -20.10 -6.11
C LEU A 535 -14.50 -19.29 -5.00
N TRP A 536 -13.89 -18.18 -4.63
CA TRP A 536 -14.47 -17.17 -3.74
C TRP A 536 -15.13 -16.09 -4.59
N VAL A 537 -16.34 -15.70 -4.22
CA VAL A 537 -17.15 -14.77 -4.99
C VAL A 537 -17.64 -13.68 -4.07
N GLY A 538 -17.08 -12.48 -4.22
CA GLY A 538 -17.60 -11.27 -3.62
C GLY A 538 -18.83 -10.77 -4.38
N THR A 539 -19.88 -10.41 -3.66
CA THR A 539 -21.08 -9.84 -4.25
C THR A 539 -21.49 -8.56 -3.54
N ARG A 540 -21.89 -7.55 -4.31
CA ARG A 540 -22.43 -6.28 -3.80
C ARG A 540 -23.93 -6.17 -4.05
N ASN A 541 -24.67 -5.61 -3.10
CA ASN A 541 -26.08 -5.31 -3.29
C ASN A 541 -26.41 -3.88 -2.84
N THR A 542 -27.04 -3.11 -3.73
CA THR A 542 -27.64 -1.80 -3.39
C THR A 542 -28.70 -1.85 -2.27
N ARG A 543 -29.21 -3.05 -1.92
CA ARG A 543 -30.15 -3.30 -0.84
C ARG A 543 -29.51 -3.75 0.47
N GLY A 544 -28.18 -3.95 0.49
CA GLY A 544 -27.44 -4.35 1.70
C GLY A 544 -27.46 -5.84 1.99
N ASP A 545 -27.59 -6.72 0.99
CA ASP A 545 -27.55 -8.19 1.12
C ASP A 545 -26.34 -8.84 0.39
N GLY A 546 -25.24 -8.12 0.15
CA GLY A 546 -24.00 -8.72 -0.37
C GLY A 546 -23.38 -9.74 0.58
N CYS A 547 -22.59 -10.63 0.00
CA CYS A 547 -21.96 -11.73 0.72
C CYS A 547 -20.78 -12.27 -0.06
N VAL A 548 -19.97 -13.09 0.61
CA VAL A 548 -18.91 -13.88 -0.02
C VAL A 548 -19.38 -15.33 -0.13
N SER A 549 -19.53 -15.85 -1.35
CA SER A 549 -19.86 -17.26 -1.60
C SER A 549 -18.59 -18.07 -1.86
N VAL A 550 -18.54 -19.30 -1.33
CA VAL A 550 -17.42 -20.23 -1.54
C VAL A 550 -17.93 -21.43 -2.34
N ILE A 551 -17.43 -21.61 -3.55
CA ILE A 551 -17.93 -22.60 -4.51
C ILE A 551 -16.88 -23.67 -4.76
N ASP A 552 -17.27 -24.94 -4.69
CA ASP A 552 -16.50 -26.06 -5.22
C ASP A 552 -16.63 -26.08 -6.73
N ILE A 553 -15.52 -25.87 -7.42
CA ILE A 553 -15.49 -25.81 -8.87
C ILE A 553 -15.68 -27.17 -9.50
N ILE A 554 -15.24 -28.26 -8.85
CA ILE A 554 -15.32 -29.60 -9.42
C ILE A 554 -16.74 -30.14 -9.28
N ASN A 555 -17.36 -29.90 -8.14
CA ASN A 555 -18.69 -30.40 -7.83
C ASN A 555 -19.82 -29.43 -8.23
N ASP A 556 -19.48 -28.24 -8.71
CA ASP A 556 -20.41 -27.17 -9.08
C ASP A 556 -21.42 -26.87 -7.96
N ASN A 557 -20.95 -26.83 -6.70
CA ASN A 557 -21.82 -26.64 -5.53
C ASN A 557 -21.31 -25.53 -4.59
N LEU A 558 -22.26 -24.91 -3.89
CA LEU A 558 -21.97 -23.95 -2.82
C LEU A 558 -21.49 -24.72 -1.58
N LYS A 559 -20.25 -24.47 -1.14
CA LYS A 559 -19.71 -25.03 0.11
C LYS A 559 -20.22 -24.26 1.32
N THR A 560 -20.06 -22.93 1.29
CA THR A 560 -20.45 -22.02 2.37
C THR A 560 -20.61 -20.59 1.84
N TYR A 561 -21.09 -19.68 2.67
CA TYR A 561 -21.07 -18.24 2.42
C TYR A 561 -20.86 -17.44 3.71
N PHE A 562 -20.47 -16.18 3.57
CA PHE A 562 -20.28 -15.23 4.67
C PHE A 562 -21.10 -13.96 4.40
N ASN A 563 -21.85 -13.47 5.38
CA ASN A 563 -22.60 -12.21 5.31
C ASN A 563 -22.60 -11.49 6.68
N GLU A 564 -23.10 -10.25 6.73
CA GLU A 564 -23.16 -9.44 7.96
C GLU A 564 -24.02 -10.12 9.05
N GLU A 565 -25.20 -10.64 8.70
CA GLU A 565 -26.17 -11.15 9.69
C GLU A 565 -25.73 -12.46 10.37
N GLU A 566 -25.08 -13.36 9.63
CA GLU A 566 -24.81 -14.73 10.06
C GLU A 566 -23.35 -14.95 10.47
N TYR A 567 -22.42 -14.25 9.80
CA TYR A 567 -20.96 -14.46 9.98
C TYR A 567 -20.22 -13.20 10.41
N GLY A 568 -20.91 -12.07 10.55
CA GLY A 568 -20.36 -10.85 11.09
C GLY A 568 -19.42 -10.10 10.14
N LEU A 569 -19.63 -10.22 8.81
CA LEU A 569 -18.97 -9.29 7.90
C LEU A 569 -19.30 -7.86 8.31
N CYS A 570 -18.32 -6.98 8.24
CA CYS A 570 -18.44 -5.60 8.64
C CYS A 570 -19.39 -4.79 7.72
N SER A 571 -19.60 -5.25 6.48
CA SER A 571 -20.55 -4.68 5.52
C SER A 571 -20.94 -5.69 4.43
N ASN A 572 -22.20 -5.62 4.00
CA ASN A 572 -22.75 -6.39 2.88
C ASN A 572 -22.50 -5.75 1.50
N ASP A 573 -21.52 -4.86 1.37
CA ASP A 573 -21.11 -4.24 0.11
C ASP A 573 -19.67 -4.64 -0.23
N VAL A 574 -19.49 -5.94 -0.51
CA VAL A 574 -18.18 -6.52 -0.83
C VAL A 574 -17.69 -5.96 -2.15
N VAL A 575 -16.52 -5.32 -2.15
CA VAL A 575 -15.89 -4.74 -3.34
C VAL A 575 -14.74 -5.60 -3.86
N SER A 576 -14.07 -6.35 -2.98
CA SER A 576 -12.93 -7.17 -3.36
C SER A 576 -12.71 -8.35 -2.40
N VAL A 577 -12.17 -9.45 -2.92
CA VAL A 577 -11.77 -10.63 -2.13
C VAL A 577 -10.33 -11.01 -2.48
N SER A 578 -9.55 -11.41 -1.48
CA SER A 578 -8.18 -11.91 -1.68
C SER A 578 -7.82 -13.05 -0.70
N TYR A 579 -7.23 -14.14 -1.19
CA TYR A 579 -7.08 -15.41 -0.49
C TYR A 579 -5.60 -15.76 -0.35
N SER A 580 -5.22 -16.08 0.88
CA SER A 580 -3.90 -16.56 1.25
C SER A 580 -3.85 -18.07 1.31
N PRO A 581 -3.14 -18.74 0.38
CA PRO A 581 -3.11 -20.19 0.33
C PRO A 581 -2.34 -20.86 1.47
N ASN A 582 -1.32 -20.22 2.02
CA ASN A 582 -0.49 -20.82 3.07
C ASN A 582 -1.19 -20.85 4.44
N ASN A 583 -2.08 -19.89 4.70
CA ASN A 583 -2.74 -19.72 6.00
C ASN A 583 -4.23 -19.97 5.96
N CYS A 584 -4.79 -20.18 4.77
CA CYS A 584 -6.22 -20.29 4.54
C CYS A 584 -6.98 -19.10 5.11
N GLU A 585 -6.44 -17.93 4.84
CA GLU A 585 -6.99 -16.64 5.23
C GLU A 585 -7.68 -16.04 4.01
N LEU A 586 -8.88 -15.50 4.22
CA LEU A 586 -9.60 -14.73 3.21
C LEU A 586 -9.74 -13.29 3.70
N ILE A 587 -9.23 -12.35 2.91
CA ILE A 587 -9.44 -10.92 3.12
C ILE A 587 -10.64 -10.51 2.29
N VAL A 588 -11.60 -9.85 2.94
CA VAL A 588 -12.80 -9.33 2.31
C VAL A 588 -12.77 -7.81 2.45
N GLY A 589 -12.54 -7.12 1.33
CA GLY A 589 -12.72 -5.69 1.25
C GLY A 589 -14.19 -5.38 1.00
N ALA A 590 -14.83 -4.71 1.95
CA ALA A 590 -16.15 -4.12 1.77
C ALA A 590 -16.03 -2.61 1.70
N SER A 591 -17.01 -1.93 1.10
CA SER A 591 -16.87 -0.50 0.78
C SER A 591 -16.53 0.40 1.97
N SER A 592 -16.79 0.00 3.22
CA SER A 592 -16.50 0.78 4.42
C SER A 592 -15.50 0.15 5.39
N CYS A 593 -14.95 -1.02 5.08
CA CYS A 593 -14.18 -1.82 6.05
C CYS A 593 -13.49 -3.02 5.41
N VAL A 594 -12.57 -3.64 6.13
CA VAL A 594 -11.88 -4.85 5.70
C VAL A 594 -12.03 -5.92 6.78
N ASP A 595 -12.55 -7.08 6.39
CA ASP A 595 -12.63 -8.26 7.25
C ASP A 595 -11.49 -9.22 6.91
N HIS A 596 -10.76 -9.64 7.94
CA HIS A 596 -9.82 -10.75 7.85
C HIS A 596 -10.49 -12.01 8.38
N LEU A 597 -10.78 -12.98 7.51
CA LEU A 597 -11.39 -14.26 7.85
C LEU A 597 -10.31 -15.35 7.94
N SER A 598 -9.89 -15.67 9.16
CA SER A 598 -8.94 -16.76 9.44
C SER A 598 -9.66 -18.08 9.73
N GLY A 599 -9.18 -19.19 9.17
CA GLY A 599 -9.61 -20.55 9.50
C GLY A 599 -10.22 -21.31 8.33
N THR A 600 -10.37 -22.64 8.49
CA THR A 600 -10.95 -23.48 7.43
C THR A 600 -12.34 -23.00 7.05
N THR A 601 -12.47 -22.58 5.80
CA THR A 601 -13.64 -22.01 5.14
C THR A 601 -14.92 -22.82 5.36
N GLY A 602 -15.58 -22.67 6.52
CA GLY A 602 -16.89 -23.27 6.83
C GLY A 602 -17.00 -24.81 6.73
N ALA A 603 -15.93 -25.52 6.36
CA ALA A 603 -15.86 -26.95 6.47
C ALA A 603 -15.75 -27.27 7.96
N THR A 604 -16.69 -28.05 8.48
CA THR A 604 -16.45 -28.74 9.75
C THR A 604 -15.08 -29.43 9.68
N PRO A 605 -14.28 -29.44 10.76
CA PRO A 605 -12.92 -30.00 10.80
C PRO A 605 -12.85 -31.53 10.65
N GLU A 606 -13.88 -32.13 10.05
CA GLU A 606 -13.88 -33.55 9.69
C GLU A 606 -13.62 -33.68 8.20
N PRO A 607 -12.62 -34.47 7.79
CA PRO A 607 -12.43 -34.81 6.38
C PRO A 607 -13.73 -35.35 5.80
N GLU A 608 -14.22 -34.73 4.73
CA GLU A 608 -15.38 -35.24 4.02
C GLU A 608 -15.00 -36.50 3.23
N ASN A 609 -15.96 -37.42 3.06
CA ASN A 609 -15.83 -38.64 2.25
C ASN A 609 -14.71 -39.62 2.66
N ILE A 610 -14.65 -40.05 3.93
CA ILE A 610 -13.78 -41.17 4.33
C ILE A 610 -14.22 -42.47 3.61
N VAL A 611 -13.44 -42.89 2.60
CA VAL A 611 -13.60 -44.18 1.93
C VAL A 611 -12.80 -45.23 2.69
N ILE A 612 -13.52 -46.12 3.39
CA ILE A 612 -12.90 -47.27 4.04
C ILE A 612 -12.89 -48.43 3.06
N SER A 613 -11.71 -48.81 2.58
CA SER A 613 -11.53 -49.99 1.74
C SER A 613 -10.82 -51.12 2.50
N TYR A 614 -11.42 -52.31 2.47
CA TYR A 614 -10.80 -53.54 2.98
C TYR A 614 -10.02 -54.20 1.84
N ILE A 615 -8.70 -54.11 1.90
CA ILE A 615 -7.73 -54.80 1.02
C ILE A 615 -7.31 -56.10 1.79
N PRO A 616 -6.88 -57.21 1.16
CA PRO A 616 -7.12 -58.58 1.65
C PRO A 616 -6.67 -58.85 3.10
N GLU A 617 -7.39 -59.77 3.75
CA GLU A 617 -7.29 -60.25 5.14
C GLU A 617 -6.19 -59.57 6.00
N ASN A 618 -6.53 -58.41 6.59
CA ASN A 618 -5.84 -57.71 7.70
C ASN A 618 -5.23 -56.33 7.38
N THR A 619 -5.54 -55.67 6.26
CA THR A 619 -5.15 -54.26 6.04
C THR A 619 -6.37 -53.36 6.00
N ILE A 620 -6.30 -52.22 6.70
CA ILE A 620 -7.23 -51.11 6.52
C ILE A 620 -6.56 -50.02 5.70
N ARG A 621 -7.28 -49.51 4.70
CA ARG A 621 -6.94 -48.28 3.99
C ARG A 621 -8.05 -47.26 4.24
N LEU A 622 -7.67 -46.13 4.83
CA LEU A 622 -8.49 -44.93 4.92
C LEU A 622 -7.99 -43.98 3.84
N GLU A 623 -8.91 -43.46 3.06
CA GLU A 623 -8.67 -42.41 2.07
C GLU A 623 -9.74 -41.35 2.28
N TRP A 624 -9.34 -40.10 2.29
CA TRP A 624 -10.24 -38.97 2.50
C TRP A 624 -9.93 -37.84 1.52
N ASP A 625 -10.89 -36.95 1.32
CA ASP A 625 -10.63 -35.70 0.64
C ASP A 625 -9.79 -34.84 1.60
N GLY A 626 -8.55 -34.56 1.20
CA GLY A 626 -7.65 -33.74 2.01
C GLY A 626 -8.24 -32.35 2.24
N ASP A 627 -8.16 -31.87 3.48
CA ASP A 627 -8.32 -30.45 3.72
C ASP A 627 -7.08 -29.72 3.18
N MET A 628 -7.34 -28.70 2.36
CA MET A 628 -6.34 -27.91 1.64
C MET A 628 -5.34 -27.22 2.58
N CYS A 629 -5.73 -27.04 3.85
CA CYS A 629 -5.01 -26.27 4.85
C CYS A 629 -4.30 -27.15 5.89
N ALA A 630 -4.48 -28.47 5.84
CA ALA A 630 -3.97 -29.34 6.89
C ALA A 630 -2.45 -29.56 6.75
N VAL A 631 -1.70 -29.16 7.77
CA VAL A 631 -0.26 -29.44 7.89
C VAL A 631 -0.03 -30.93 8.17
N SER A 632 -0.98 -31.58 8.85
CA SER A 632 -1.00 -33.02 9.07
C SER A 632 -2.41 -33.54 9.38
N TYR A 633 -2.55 -34.86 9.40
CA TYR A 633 -3.77 -35.57 9.76
C TYR A 633 -3.45 -36.54 10.89
N LYS A 634 -4.18 -36.43 11.99
CA LYS A 634 -4.12 -37.38 13.10
C LYS A 634 -5.19 -38.44 12.95
N ILE A 635 -4.76 -39.70 12.84
CA ILE A 635 -5.65 -40.86 12.75
C ILE A 635 -5.84 -41.41 14.16
N TYR A 636 -7.08 -41.49 14.60
CA TYR A 636 -7.44 -42.08 15.88
C TYR A 636 -8.22 -43.36 15.68
N SER A 637 -8.14 -44.27 16.66
CA SER A 637 -8.99 -45.46 16.70
C SER A 637 -9.64 -45.70 18.05
N SER A 638 -10.80 -46.37 18.03
CA SER A 638 -11.48 -46.82 19.24
C SER A 638 -12.13 -48.18 19.04
N SER A 639 -12.15 -49.00 20.08
CA SER A 639 -12.99 -50.21 20.12
C SER A 639 -14.41 -49.94 20.63
N GLN A 640 -14.66 -48.74 21.16
CA GLN A 640 -15.91 -48.33 21.81
C GLN A 640 -16.24 -46.85 21.46
N PRO A 641 -16.60 -46.54 20.20
CA PRO A 641 -16.71 -45.16 19.70
C PRO A 641 -17.83 -44.33 20.36
N TYR A 642 -18.67 -44.95 21.18
CA TYR A 642 -19.81 -44.33 21.86
C TYR A 642 -19.60 -44.13 23.38
N LEU A 643 -18.39 -44.41 23.89
CA LEU A 643 -18.03 -44.12 25.27
C LEU A 643 -17.03 -42.96 25.27
N ASP A 644 -17.37 -41.89 26.00
CA ASP A 644 -16.51 -40.72 26.15
C ASP A 644 -15.15 -41.14 26.73
N GLY A 645 -14.07 -40.98 25.94
CA GLY A 645 -12.70 -41.03 26.45
C GLY A 645 -11.77 -42.15 25.97
N GLU A 646 -12.12 -42.96 24.97
CA GLU A 646 -11.23 -44.03 24.48
C GLU A 646 -10.91 -43.95 22.98
N TRP A 647 -10.51 -42.78 22.49
CA TRP A 647 -9.84 -42.67 21.19
C TRP A 647 -8.33 -42.66 21.40
N GLN A 648 -7.63 -43.56 20.71
CA GLN A 648 -6.17 -43.70 20.75
C GLN A 648 -5.61 -43.15 19.45
N LEU A 649 -4.65 -42.24 19.52
CA LEU A 649 -3.88 -41.80 18.35
C LEU A 649 -3.11 -43.00 17.79
N GLU A 650 -3.37 -43.36 16.54
CA GLU A 650 -2.66 -44.42 15.83
C GLU A 650 -1.47 -43.86 15.06
N ASP A 651 -1.66 -42.72 14.39
CA ASP A 651 -0.66 -42.14 13.50
C ASP A 651 -0.91 -40.65 13.25
N GLU A 652 0.13 -39.97 12.75
CA GLU A 652 0.09 -38.58 12.32
C GLU A 652 0.84 -38.49 10.98
N ILE A 653 0.11 -38.18 9.90
CA ILE A 653 0.64 -38.22 8.54
C ILE A 653 0.36 -36.91 7.82
N THR A 654 1.10 -36.61 6.76
CA THR A 654 0.88 -35.43 5.90
C THR A 654 0.17 -35.76 4.58
N ASP A 655 -0.25 -37.02 4.40
CA ASP A 655 -0.86 -37.54 3.18
C ASP A 655 -2.36 -37.79 3.43
N THR A 656 -3.16 -37.92 2.38
CA THR A 656 -4.62 -38.16 2.45
C THR A 656 -4.99 -39.65 2.42
N VAL A 657 -3.96 -40.51 2.46
CA VAL A 657 -4.10 -41.96 2.46
C VAL A 657 -3.35 -42.55 3.65
N TRP A 658 -4.06 -43.31 4.48
CA TRP A 658 -3.48 -44.06 5.58
C TRP A 658 -3.72 -45.57 5.43
N GLU A 659 -2.65 -46.35 5.42
CA GLU A 659 -2.71 -47.81 5.34
C GLU A 659 -2.00 -48.47 6.55
N THR A 660 -2.70 -49.36 7.25
CA THR A 660 -2.07 -50.14 8.34
C THR A 660 -2.57 -51.57 8.44
N SER A 661 -1.76 -52.44 9.04
CA SER A 661 -2.13 -53.82 9.35
C SER A 661 -2.92 -53.88 10.66
N VAL A 662 -4.12 -54.45 10.62
CA VAL A 662 -5.02 -54.56 11.77
C VAL A 662 -5.01 -55.96 12.38
N SER A 663 -4.64 -56.07 13.65
CA SER A 663 -4.60 -57.34 14.37
C SER A 663 -5.98 -57.73 14.91
N SER A 664 -6.87 -58.26 14.06
CA SER A 664 -8.11 -59.00 14.41
C SER A 664 -9.19 -58.36 15.30
N ALA A 665 -8.97 -57.18 15.90
CA ALA A 665 -9.99 -56.45 16.66
C ALA A 665 -10.72 -55.45 15.75
N LYS A 666 -12.06 -55.42 15.82
CA LYS A 666 -12.85 -54.37 15.17
C LYS A 666 -12.56 -53.04 15.87
N LYS A 667 -11.87 -52.14 15.17
CA LYS A 667 -11.66 -50.74 15.56
C LYS A 667 -12.52 -49.85 14.66
N PHE A 668 -12.98 -48.75 15.21
CA PHE A 668 -13.50 -47.60 14.49
C PHE A 668 -12.35 -46.61 14.34
N TYR A 669 -12.34 -45.85 13.26
CA TYR A 669 -11.33 -44.83 13.00
C TYR A 669 -12.02 -43.51 12.69
N TYR A 670 -11.37 -42.42 13.07
CA TYR A 670 -11.69 -41.07 12.57
C TYR A 670 -10.37 -40.34 12.37
N VAL A 671 -10.41 -39.35 11.48
CA VAL A 671 -9.24 -38.57 11.08
C VAL A 671 -9.54 -37.12 11.46
N ILE A 672 -8.58 -36.45 12.08
CA ILE A 672 -8.64 -35.02 12.39
C ILE A 672 -7.56 -34.34 11.55
N ALA A 673 -7.94 -33.32 10.79
CA ALA A 673 -6.98 -32.41 10.17
C ALA A 673 -6.40 -31.47 11.22
N GLU A 674 -5.07 -31.29 11.21
CA GLU A 674 -4.34 -30.34 12.04
C GLU A 674 -3.80 -29.24 11.15
N TYR A 675 -4.04 -27.99 11.55
CA TYR A 675 -3.73 -26.76 10.83
C TYR A 675 -2.64 -25.97 11.52
#